data_AF-A0AAU0UC31-F1
#
_entry.id   AF-A0AAU0UC31-F1
#
_cell.length_a   1.000
_cell.length_b   1.000
_cell.length_c   1.000
_cell.angle_alpha   90.00
_cell.angle_beta   90.00
_cell.angle_gamma   90.00
#
_symmetry.space_group_name_H-M   'P 1'
#
loop_
_entity.id
_entity.type
_entity.pdbx_description
1 polymer ?
#
loop_
_entity_poly.entity_id
_entity_poly.type
_entity_poly.pdbx_seq_one_letter_code
_entity_poly.pdbx_strand_id
1 'polypeptide(L)'
;MSTVRNPLPAYLAHRYPVMIVVNPQLSDHSVVVRSALEVSDALRALDLEIETVMSLEDAEIAFTADPAYCCVILGWGLCIANIEQAEKVIRLIRRRTSKLPIMLGMTSENSSHVPLAFVEEIDGFIWQPEDSPAFIAGRIEAAARRYLDTILPPFFGAMVNFAETHEYSWHTPGHTGGTAFMKTAVGRTFLDFYGEQMLRSDLSVSVGQLGSLNDHSGPVAAAEKNAARVFGADYTFFSVGGSSASNEIILHSAVTDGDAVLVDRNCHKSLNYALNMSGAIPLYLLPRRNTRGLIGPVPLSELTPEAIAGKISASPLITDKQIRPVLAVLTNSTYDGLCYHVQTTTRELSQSVDRIHYDEAWYAYARFNSLYENRYGMHRGERHADDATVTVTHSTHKLLAALSQASMIHIRSGKVPVKPALFNEAFMMHTSTSPQYSIIASTDVSAKMMDDAGEYLTDESIDEAITFRQAMVRLTQQVVQRNATDWWFGVWQPDDVDGTPFAEVDRQRLHQSDAWVLKPGAQWHGFGDLGNDYCMLDPIKVTLLTPGLDSQGQLQAWGIPAPLVSSFLSSCGTVVEKTEPYSILVLFSIGVTKGKWGSLVAAMMEFKKHYDANTALEEVMPDLVAAYPDSYEGLGLQDLAQRMHDEIVRSGLLRNMDKAFTLLPDPVSTPRATYAKLVKGNVEQIAVRDLQDRTVAVQVVPYPPGIPLMMPGEAVGADKRAIIDYLLAMEQFDVCFPGFEHDNHGIEIERDAHHGLTYKVYVVKQ
;
A
#
# COMPACT_ATOMS: atom_id res chain seq x y z
N MET A 1 12.93 25.49 15.74
CA MET A 1 12.54 24.42 16.68
C MET A 1 13.81 23.67 17.05
N SER A 2 14.13 23.54 18.33
CA SER A 2 15.22 22.67 18.78
C SER A 2 14.85 21.24 18.40
N THR A 3 15.50 20.68 17.38
CA THR A 3 15.41 19.26 17.08
C THR A 3 16.01 18.54 18.29
N VAL A 4 15.20 17.74 18.98
CA VAL A 4 15.72 16.76 19.94
C VAL A 4 16.69 15.90 19.15
N ARG A 5 17.99 15.99 19.45
CA ARG A 5 18.99 15.13 18.81
C ARG A 5 18.92 13.77 19.49
N ASN A 6 18.57 12.76 18.71
CA ASN A 6 18.67 11.37 19.13
C ASN A 6 19.98 10.83 18.57
N PRO A 7 21.09 10.89 19.32
CA PRO A 7 22.36 10.38 18.82
C PRO A 7 22.23 8.91 18.49
N LEU A 8 22.85 8.48 17.40
CA LEU A 8 22.94 7.07 17.05
C LEU A 8 23.95 6.38 17.99
N PRO A 9 23.58 5.31 18.71
CA PRO A 9 24.51 4.58 19.55
C PRO A 9 25.74 4.09 18.78
N ALA A 10 26.91 4.07 19.44
CA ALA A 10 28.18 3.72 18.81
C ALA A 10 28.14 2.36 18.09
N TYR A 11 27.52 1.34 18.69
CA TYR A 11 27.42 0.00 18.10
C TYR A 11 26.63 -0.05 16.78
N LEU A 12 25.70 0.90 16.57
CA LEU A 12 25.00 1.07 15.29
C LEU A 12 25.79 1.96 14.33
N ALA A 13 26.45 3.00 14.85
CA ALA A 13 27.26 3.92 14.06
C ALA A 13 28.39 3.22 13.29
N HIS A 14 29.02 2.17 13.86
CA HIS A 14 30.07 1.41 13.15
C HIS A 14 29.59 0.72 11.87
N ARG A 15 28.27 0.59 11.65
CA ARG A 15 27.71 0.03 10.41
C ARG A 15 27.66 1.02 9.25
N TYR A 16 28.10 2.26 9.47
CA TYR A 16 28.08 3.33 8.47
C TYR A 16 29.52 3.76 8.13
N PRO A 17 30.22 3.06 7.21
CA PRO A 17 31.57 3.45 6.81
C PRO A 17 31.64 4.83 6.13
N VAL A 18 32.85 5.37 6.04
CA VAL A 18 33.20 6.46 5.13
C VAL A 18 33.53 5.85 3.76
N MET A 19 32.80 6.22 2.72
CA MET A 19 33.12 5.83 1.34
C MET A 19 34.17 6.77 0.77
N ILE A 20 35.27 6.24 0.25
CA ILE A 20 36.33 7.00 -0.41
C ILE A 20 36.43 6.55 -1.88
N VAL A 21 36.14 7.46 -2.80
CA VAL A 21 36.19 7.24 -4.26
C VAL A 21 37.50 7.79 -4.81
N VAL A 22 38.44 6.91 -5.15
CA VAL A 22 39.82 7.28 -5.56
C VAL A 22 40.30 6.47 -6.75
N ASN A 23 41.19 7.05 -7.56
CA ASN A 23 41.76 6.38 -8.72
C ASN A 23 42.98 5.53 -8.33
N PRO A 24 42.99 4.20 -8.58
CA PRO A 24 44.14 3.33 -8.26
C PRO A 24 45.36 3.51 -9.17
N GLN A 25 45.28 4.30 -10.25
CA GLN A 25 46.38 4.49 -11.20
C GLN A 25 47.52 5.38 -10.67
N LEU A 26 47.39 5.94 -9.47
CA LEU A 26 48.48 6.63 -8.79
C LEU A 26 49.38 5.57 -8.13
N SER A 27 50.68 5.55 -8.47
CA SER A 27 51.62 4.58 -7.87
C SER A 27 51.65 4.71 -6.34
N ASP A 28 51.90 3.61 -5.62
CA ASP A 28 52.13 3.58 -4.15
C ASP A 28 53.22 4.57 -3.66
N HIS A 29 54.03 5.10 -4.58
CA HIS A 29 55.05 6.10 -4.30
C HIS A 29 54.58 7.55 -4.41
N SER A 30 53.30 7.80 -4.76
CA SER A 30 52.72 9.15 -4.82
C SER A 30 52.47 9.72 -3.42
N VAL A 31 52.83 10.99 -3.22
CA VAL A 31 52.60 11.70 -1.95
C VAL A 31 51.09 11.81 -1.65
N VAL A 32 50.26 11.92 -2.69
CA VAL A 32 48.79 11.97 -2.56
C VAL A 32 48.25 10.65 -2.01
N VAL A 33 48.71 9.52 -2.55
CA VAL A 33 48.30 8.17 -2.09
C VAL A 33 48.72 7.96 -0.64
N ARG A 34 49.95 8.34 -0.27
CA ARG A 34 50.40 8.25 1.11
C ARG A 34 49.55 9.10 2.06
N SER A 35 49.25 10.34 1.69
CA SER A 35 48.40 11.22 2.48
C SER A 35 46.98 10.65 2.65
N ALA A 36 46.39 10.07 1.61
CA ALA A 36 45.09 9.40 1.69
C ALA A 36 45.11 8.17 2.61
N LEU A 37 46.18 7.37 2.58
CA LEU A 37 46.38 6.23 3.51
C LEU A 37 46.54 6.70 4.96
N GLU A 38 47.33 7.75 5.20
CA GLU A 38 47.50 8.34 6.55
C GLU A 38 46.18 8.92 7.09
N VAL A 39 45.36 9.54 6.23
CA VAL A 39 44.00 9.99 6.61
C VAL A 39 43.11 8.79 6.93
N SER A 40 43.21 7.70 6.15
CA SER A 40 42.45 6.49 6.40
C SER A 40 42.82 5.84 7.74
N ASP A 41 44.10 5.78 8.07
CA ASP A 41 44.55 5.27 9.37
C ASP A 41 44.10 6.18 10.52
N ALA A 42 44.12 7.51 10.33
CA ALA A 42 43.60 8.46 11.30
C ALA A 42 42.09 8.34 11.51
N LEU A 43 41.32 8.04 10.46
CA LEU A 43 39.88 7.76 10.55
C LEU A 43 39.59 6.47 11.32
N ARG A 44 40.34 5.39 11.05
CA ARG A 44 40.22 4.13 11.80
C ARG A 44 40.55 4.32 13.29
N ALA A 45 41.51 5.20 13.61
CA ALA A 45 41.81 5.55 15.00
C ALA A 45 40.68 6.34 15.70
N LEU A 46 39.71 6.87 14.94
CA LEU A 46 38.49 7.50 15.43
C LEU A 46 37.27 6.55 15.36
N ASP A 47 37.52 5.24 15.25
CA ASP A 47 36.50 4.19 15.20
C ASP A 47 35.54 4.27 13.98
N LEU A 48 36.00 4.90 12.89
CA LEU A 48 35.28 4.93 11.62
C LEU A 48 35.78 3.85 10.67
N GLU A 49 34.86 3.01 10.21
CA GLU A 49 35.11 2.07 9.12
C GLU A 49 35.25 2.80 7.78
N ILE A 50 36.01 2.20 6.85
CA ILE A 50 36.33 2.82 5.56
C ILE A 50 36.10 1.82 4.45
N GLU A 51 35.32 2.24 3.45
CA GLU A 51 35.14 1.53 2.20
C GLU A 51 35.78 2.32 1.07
N THR A 52 36.64 1.67 0.29
CA THR A 52 37.32 2.29 -0.85
C THR A 52 36.78 1.73 -2.14
N VAL A 53 36.29 2.61 -3.01
CA VAL A 53 35.80 2.27 -4.35
C VAL A 53 36.67 2.95 -5.40
N MET A 54 36.83 2.28 -6.54
CA MET A 54 37.94 2.58 -7.47
C MET A 54 37.52 3.43 -8.68
N SER A 55 36.23 3.66 -8.86
CA SER A 55 35.69 4.52 -9.93
C SER A 55 34.35 5.14 -9.52
N LEU A 56 33.89 6.12 -10.30
CA LEU A 56 32.57 6.72 -10.08
C LEU A 56 31.42 5.76 -10.43
N GLU A 57 31.63 4.83 -11.37
CA GLU A 57 30.66 3.76 -11.68
C GLU A 57 30.56 2.76 -10.53
N ASP A 58 31.70 2.37 -9.95
CA ASP A 58 31.74 1.48 -8.79
C ASP A 58 31.08 2.13 -7.56
N ALA A 59 31.31 3.43 -7.35
CA ALA A 59 30.61 4.22 -6.34
C ALA A 59 29.08 4.27 -6.57
N GLU A 60 28.63 4.40 -7.82
CA GLU A 60 27.20 4.36 -8.15
C GLU A 60 26.59 2.98 -7.80
N ILE A 61 27.29 1.89 -8.14
CA ILE A 61 26.84 0.52 -7.88
C ILE A 61 26.80 0.25 -6.37
N ALA A 62 27.89 0.54 -5.66
CA ALA A 62 28.00 0.34 -4.22
C ALA A 62 26.90 1.10 -3.48
N PHE A 63 26.71 2.38 -3.83
CA PHE A 63 25.69 3.21 -3.21
C PHE A 63 24.25 2.83 -3.59
N THR A 64 24.04 2.23 -4.77
CA THR A 64 22.74 1.65 -5.16
C THR A 64 22.45 0.37 -4.38
N ALA A 65 23.46 -0.45 -4.11
CA ALA A 65 23.30 -1.68 -3.33
C ALA A 65 22.99 -1.39 -1.85
N ASP A 66 23.75 -0.49 -1.22
CA ASP A 66 23.61 -0.15 0.20
C ASP A 66 23.86 1.35 0.42
N PRO A 67 22.91 2.12 0.99
CA PRO A 67 23.12 3.54 1.28
C PRO A 67 23.74 3.80 2.66
N ALA A 68 24.10 2.76 3.43
CA ALA A 68 24.58 2.88 4.80
C ALA A 68 26.01 3.44 4.89
N TYR A 69 26.19 4.72 4.57
CA TYR A 69 27.45 5.45 4.74
C TYR A 69 27.26 6.60 5.72
N CYS A 70 28.34 7.04 6.37
CA CYS A 70 28.31 8.23 7.23
C CYS A 70 28.95 9.47 6.57
N CYS A 71 29.75 9.29 5.53
CA CYS A 71 30.34 10.34 4.71
C CYS A 71 30.83 9.75 3.37
N VAL A 72 30.79 10.55 2.30
CA VAL A 72 31.35 10.18 1.00
C VAL A 72 32.41 11.19 0.60
N ILE A 73 33.59 10.70 0.21
CA ILE A 73 34.71 11.50 -0.28
C ILE A 73 34.91 11.19 -1.76
N LEU A 74 34.67 12.17 -2.63
CA LEU A 74 34.87 12.05 -4.07
C LEU A 74 36.22 12.69 -4.46
N GLY A 75 37.12 11.91 -5.05
CA GLY A 75 38.35 12.45 -5.62
C GLY A 75 38.07 13.36 -6.80
N TRP A 76 38.44 14.64 -6.71
CA TRP A 76 38.13 15.64 -7.75
C TRP A 76 38.76 15.30 -9.10
N GLY A 77 39.93 14.66 -9.11
CA GLY A 77 40.56 14.16 -10.34
C GLY A 77 39.70 13.15 -11.12
N LEU A 78 38.89 12.34 -10.44
CA LEU A 78 37.91 11.45 -11.08
C LEU A 78 36.70 12.23 -11.57
N CYS A 79 36.20 13.17 -10.76
CA CYS A 79 35.05 14.00 -11.11
C CYS A 79 35.30 14.85 -12.36
N ILE A 80 36.48 15.46 -12.49
CA ILE A 80 36.79 16.27 -13.68
C ILE A 80 36.99 15.42 -14.94
N ALA A 81 37.45 14.18 -14.79
CA ALA A 81 37.59 13.25 -15.90
C ALA A 81 36.23 12.83 -16.47
N ASN A 82 35.19 12.76 -15.63
CA ASN A 82 33.82 12.45 -16.04
C ASN A 82 32.78 13.19 -15.17
N ILE A 83 32.54 14.46 -15.51
CA ILE A 83 31.63 15.34 -14.75
C ILE A 83 30.20 14.79 -14.73
N GLU A 84 29.73 14.27 -15.86
CA GLU A 84 28.37 13.72 -15.98
C GLU A 84 28.13 12.56 -15.02
N GLN A 85 29.07 11.61 -14.97
CA GLN A 85 28.98 10.48 -14.04
C GLN A 85 29.10 10.93 -12.58
N ALA A 86 29.95 11.90 -12.27
CA ALA A 86 30.06 12.44 -10.93
C ALA A 86 28.78 13.15 -10.48
N GLU A 87 28.14 13.93 -11.35
CA GLU A 87 26.82 14.52 -11.07
C GLU A 87 25.76 13.44 -10.83
N LYS A 88 25.79 12.35 -11.60
CA LYS A 88 24.87 11.22 -11.43
C LYS A 88 25.02 10.57 -10.04
N VAL A 89 26.25 10.34 -9.59
CA VAL A 89 26.54 9.80 -8.24
C VAL A 89 26.07 10.76 -7.14
N ILE A 90 26.38 12.06 -7.27
CA ILE A 90 25.95 13.08 -6.29
C ILE A 90 24.42 13.13 -6.22
N ARG A 91 23.74 13.17 -7.36
CA ARG A 91 22.27 13.14 -7.42
C ARG A 91 21.70 11.87 -6.79
N LEU A 92 22.28 10.70 -7.05
CA LEU A 92 21.88 9.45 -6.41
C LEU A 92 21.99 9.53 -4.87
N ILE A 93 23.14 10.00 -4.37
CA ILE A 93 23.37 10.20 -2.93
C ILE A 93 22.33 11.14 -2.35
N ARG A 94 22.07 12.28 -3.00
CA ARG A 94 21.13 13.29 -2.51
C ARG A 94 19.67 12.81 -2.52
N ARG A 95 19.28 12.01 -3.51
CA ARG A 95 17.92 11.45 -3.62
C ARG A 95 17.63 10.34 -2.61
N ARG A 96 18.64 9.55 -2.22
CA ARG A 96 18.47 8.44 -1.25
C ARG A 96 18.82 8.83 0.18
N THR A 97 19.74 9.78 0.36
CA THR A 97 20.23 10.28 1.65
C THR A 97 20.52 11.78 1.57
N SER A 98 19.47 12.61 1.62
CA SER A 98 19.58 14.07 1.41
C SER A 98 20.62 14.79 2.28
N LYS A 99 20.91 14.28 3.49
CA LYS A 99 21.83 14.90 4.46
C LYS A 99 23.21 14.24 4.57
N LEU A 100 23.50 13.21 3.77
CA LEU A 100 24.79 12.52 3.84
C LEU A 100 25.93 13.47 3.42
N PRO A 101 26.98 13.67 4.23
CA PRO A 101 27.99 14.65 3.89
C PRO A 101 28.85 14.17 2.71
N ILE A 102 28.96 15.00 1.68
CA ILE A 102 29.81 14.77 0.51
C ILE A 102 31.01 15.72 0.57
N MET A 103 32.23 15.18 0.58
CA MET A 103 33.46 15.97 0.56
C MET A 103 34.23 15.77 -0.75
N LEU A 104 34.86 16.82 -1.27
CA LEU A 104 35.75 16.71 -2.43
C LEU A 104 37.22 16.62 -2.00
N GLY A 105 37.86 15.53 -2.40
CA GLY A 105 39.31 15.33 -2.29
C GLY A 105 40.04 16.06 -3.42
N MET A 106 40.66 17.19 -3.08
CA MET A 106 41.39 18.06 -3.99
C MET A 106 42.89 17.77 -3.98
N THR A 107 43.56 17.95 -5.12
CA THR A 107 45.02 17.95 -5.25
C THR A 107 45.46 19.20 -6.02
N SER A 108 46.71 19.63 -5.82
CA SER A 108 47.28 20.78 -6.54
C SER A 108 47.31 20.60 -8.06
N GLU A 109 47.37 19.35 -8.54
CA GLU A 109 47.33 19.00 -9.97
C GLU A 109 45.94 19.22 -10.60
N ASN A 110 44.87 19.22 -9.78
CA ASN A 110 43.50 19.42 -10.21
C ASN A 110 42.92 20.75 -9.67
N SER A 111 43.73 21.82 -9.68
CA SER A 111 43.36 23.15 -9.16
C SER A 111 42.36 23.93 -10.04
N SER A 112 41.68 23.27 -10.97
CA SER A 112 40.66 23.85 -11.82
C SER A 112 39.43 24.27 -11.02
N HIS A 113 38.64 25.20 -11.58
CA HIS A 113 37.44 25.69 -10.91
C HIS A 113 36.37 24.60 -10.81
N VAL A 114 35.92 24.30 -9.59
CA VAL A 114 34.80 23.38 -9.34
C VAL A 114 33.50 24.07 -9.77
N PRO A 115 32.68 23.45 -10.64
CA PRO A 115 31.42 24.05 -11.08
C PRO A 115 30.49 24.38 -9.91
N LEU A 116 29.71 25.46 -10.03
CA LEU A 116 28.75 25.86 -8.99
C LEU A 116 27.79 24.73 -8.61
N ALA A 117 27.31 23.96 -9.59
CA ALA A 117 26.42 22.82 -9.37
C ALA A 117 27.02 21.74 -8.45
N PHE A 118 28.35 21.61 -8.39
CA PHE A 118 29.01 20.73 -7.41
C PHE A 118 29.09 21.41 -6.04
N VAL A 119 29.45 22.69 -6.00
CA VAL A 119 29.59 23.46 -4.76
C VAL A 119 28.27 23.52 -3.98
N GLU A 120 27.14 23.60 -4.69
CA GLU A 120 25.79 23.59 -4.10
C GLU A 120 25.42 22.24 -3.47
N GLU A 121 26.08 21.16 -3.87
CA GLU A 121 25.75 19.79 -3.48
C GLU A 121 26.79 19.13 -2.57
N ILE A 122 27.88 19.81 -2.20
CA ILE A 122 28.93 19.27 -1.33
C ILE A 122 28.99 20.01 0.01
N ASP A 123 29.55 19.33 1.01
CA ASP A 123 29.66 19.80 2.39
C ASP A 123 31.06 20.32 2.74
N GLY A 124 32.06 20.05 1.89
CA GLY A 124 33.39 20.61 2.09
C GLY A 124 34.47 20.11 1.14
N PHE A 125 35.63 20.77 1.23
CA PHE A 125 36.86 20.42 0.52
C PHE A 125 37.92 19.85 1.48
N ILE A 126 38.65 18.85 0.99
CA ILE A 126 39.82 18.24 1.61
C ILE A 126 40.99 18.44 0.65
N TRP A 127 42.00 19.22 1.03
CA TRP A 127 43.20 19.45 0.21
C TRP A 127 44.32 18.49 0.61
N GLN A 128 44.68 17.56 -0.26
CA GLN A 128 45.77 16.60 -0.03
C GLN A 128 47.04 17.05 -0.78
N PRO A 129 48.25 17.07 -0.16
CA PRO A 129 48.61 16.81 1.25
C PRO A 129 48.83 18.11 2.07
N GLU A 130 48.09 19.18 1.79
CA GLU A 130 48.35 20.51 2.37
C GLU A 130 47.95 20.63 3.86
N ASP A 131 47.23 19.64 4.39
CA ASP A 131 46.75 19.61 5.76
C ASP A 131 47.17 18.31 6.48
N SER A 132 47.16 18.34 7.81
CA SER A 132 47.54 17.17 8.61
C SER A 132 46.47 16.07 8.53
N PRO A 133 46.85 14.78 8.40
CA PRO A 133 45.90 13.68 8.34
C PRO A 133 44.92 13.64 9.51
N ALA A 134 45.40 13.95 10.72
CA ALA A 134 44.57 13.98 11.93
C ALA A 134 43.49 15.08 11.90
N PHE A 135 43.82 16.27 11.37
CA PHE A 135 42.84 17.35 11.26
C PHE A 135 41.77 17.04 10.20
N ILE A 136 42.17 16.49 9.06
CA ILE A 136 41.24 16.02 8.01
C ILE A 136 40.30 14.95 8.60
N ALA A 137 40.84 13.93 9.26
CA ALA A 137 40.06 12.87 9.89
C ALA A 137 39.06 13.42 10.92
N GLY A 138 39.48 14.35 11.79
CA GLY A 138 38.59 14.99 12.75
C GLY A 138 37.46 15.82 12.11
N ARG A 139 37.71 16.44 10.95
CA ARG A 139 36.66 17.15 10.18
C ARG A 139 35.63 16.18 9.59
N ILE A 140 36.10 15.05 9.03
CA ILE A 140 35.24 14.00 8.49
C ILE A 140 34.41 13.38 9.61
N GLU A 141 35.03 13.03 10.73
CA GLU A 141 34.34 12.50 11.91
C GLU A 141 33.26 13.46 12.42
N ALA A 142 33.58 14.75 12.53
CA ALA A 142 32.60 15.74 12.95
C ALA A 142 31.40 15.86 11.98
N ALA A 143 31.64 15.73 10.67
CA ALA A 143 30.56 15.71 9.68
C ALA A 143 29.73 14.42 9.75
N ALA A 144 30.40 13.27 9.83
CA ALA A 144 29.79 11.96 9.99
C ALA A 144 28.89 11.93 11.23
N ARG A 145 29.39 12.31 12.41
CA ARG A 145 28.61 12.36 13.65
C ARG A 145 27.38 13.27 13.53
N ARG A 146 27.52 14.46 12.92
CA ARG A 146 26.39 15.37 12.69
C ARG A 146 25.31 14.74 11.83
N TYR A 147 25.68 13.93 10.84
CA TYR A 147 24.72 13.20 10.00
C TYR A 147 24.08 12.03 10.74
N LEU A 148 24.88 11.21 11.43
CA LEU A 148 24.39 10.06 12.20
C LEU A 148 23.37 10.47 13.28
N ASP A 149 23.54 11.64 13.91
CA ASP A 149 22.58 12.26 14.84
C ASP A 149 21.20 12.59 14.21
N THR A 150 21.06 12.50 12.88
CA THR A 150 19.83 12.77 12.14
C THR A 150 19.14 11.54 11.57
N ILE A 151 19.75 10.36 11.70
CA ILE A 151 19.21 9.10 11.18
C ILE A 151 17.96 8.69 11.96
N LEU A 152 18.04 8.71 13.29
CA LEU A 152 16.98 8.25 14.16
C LEU A 152 15.84 9.28 14.25
N PRO A 153 14.59 8.92 13.91
CA PRO A 153 13.44 9.80 14.11
C PRO A 153 13.06 9.91 15.60
N PRO A 154 12.15 10.83 15.97
CA PRO A 154 11.95 11.23 17.36
C PRO A 154 11.63 10.08 18.33
N PHE A 155 10.66 9.22 18.01
CA PHE A 155 10.22 8.15 18.90
C PHE A 155 11.14 6.94 18.83
N PHE A 156 11.48 6.48 17.62
CA PHE A 156 12.40 5.34 17.48
C PHE A 156 13.76 5.64 18.12
N GLY A 157 14.30 6.85 17.93
CA GLY A 157 15.57 7.25 18.52
C GLY A 157 15.53 7.32 20.05
N ALA A 158 14.44 7.81 20.63
CA ALA A 158 14.25 7.79 22.08
C ALA A 158 14.18 6.35 22.63
N MET A 159 13.50 5.45 21.90
CA MET A 159 13.39 4.03 22.26
C MET A 159 14.73 3.29 22.18
N VAL A 160 15.50 3.51 21.10
CA VAL A 160 16.87 2.97 20.94
C VAL A 160 17.77 3.44 22.08
N ASN A 161 17.77 4.75 22.37
CA ASN A 161 18.60 5.32 23.43
C ASN A 161 18.18 4.86 24.84
N PHE A 162 16.90 4.55 25.05
CA PHE A 162 16.45 3.93 26.31
C PHE A 162 16.90 2.48 26.44
N ALA A 163 16.83 1.68 25.37
CA ALA A 163 17.23 0.28 25.43
C ALA A 163 18.69 0.10 25.93
N GLU A 164 19.54 1.07 25.62
CA GLU A 164 20.96 1.17 26.02
C GLU A 164 21.20 1.54 27.49
N THR A 165 20.21 2.03 28.24
CA THR A 165 20.44 2.41 29.66
C THR A 165 20.55 1.22 30.60
N HIS A 166 20.18 0.01 30.15
CA HIS A 166 20.29 -1.25 30.90
C HIS A 166 19.65 -1.24 32.31
N GLU A 167 18.62 -0.43 32.53
CA GLU A 167 17.97 -0.31 33.83
C GLU A 167 17.12 -1.54 34.18
N TYR A 168 17.14 -1.94 35.47
CA TYR A 168 16.24 -2.98 35.98
C TYR A 168 14.82 -2.43 36.13
N SER A 169 13.90 -2.93 35.31
CA SER A 169 12.49 -2.55 35.33
C SER A 169 11.68 -3.32 36.39
N TRP A 170 10.92 -2.58 37.20
CA TRP A 170 9.92 -3.11 38.15
C TRP A 170 8.48 -2.76 37.70
N HIS A 171 8.26 -2.67 36.40
CA HIS A 171 6.99 -2.28 35.78
C HIS A 171 6.60 -3.26 34.67
N THR A 172 5.41 -3.09 34.11
CA THR A 172 4.93 -3.84 32.93
C THR A 172 5.74 -3.50 31.67
N PRO A 173 5.87 -4.44 30.70
CA PRO A 173 5.27 -5.77 30.68
C PRO A 173 5.98 -6.82 31.56
N GLY A 174 5.24 -7.85 31.98
CA GLY A 174 5.72 -8.85 32.95
C GLY A 174 6.87 -9.76 32.47
N HIS A 175 7.22 -9.72 31.18
CA HIS A 175 8.41 -10.42 30.69
C HIS A 175 9.71 -9.67 31.00
N THR A 176 9.64 -8.39 31.42
CA THR A 176 10.78 -7.55 31.86
C THR A 176 11.97 -7.62 30.90
N GLY A 177 11.78 -7.09 29.69
CA GLY A 177 12.80 -7.10 28.64
C GLY A 177 13.11 -8.48 28.05
N GLY A 178 12.30 -9.50 28.38
CA GLY A 178 12.47 -10.88 27.90
C GLY A 178 12.99 -11.86 28.94
N THR A 179 13.36 -11.37 30.13
CA THR A 179 13.85 -12.19 31.26
C THR A 179 12.94 -13.34 31.64
N ALA A 180 11.61 -13.17 31.58
CA ALA A 180 10.68 -14.25 31.88
C ALA A 180 10.76 -15.41 30.86
N PHE A 181 11.02 -15.11 29.58
CA PHE A 181 11.14 -16.12 28.53
C PHE A 181 12.37 -17.02 28.73
N MET A 182 13.43 -16.52 29.36
CA MET A 182 14.61 -17.34 29.70
C MET A 182 14.33 -18.47 30.70
N LYS A 183 13.15 -18.50 31.34
CA LYS A 183 12.82 -19.46 32.41
C LYS A 183 12.34 -20.82 31.90
N THR A 184 12.03 -20.97 30.60
CA THR A 184 11.58 -22.25 30.02
C THR A 184 12.24 -22.49 28.67
N ALA A 185 12.33 -23.75 28.23
CA ALA A 185 12.92 -24.08 26.93
C ALA A 185 12.16 -23.43 25.76
N VAL A 186 10.82 -23.47 25.79
CA VAL A 186 9.99 -22.82 24.77
C VAL A 186 10.15 -21.30 24.78
N GLY A 187 10.26 -20.68 25.96
CA GLY A 187 10.53 -19.25 26.06
C GLY A 187 11.92 -18.88 25.55
N ARG A 188 12.92 -19.72 25.81
CA ARG A 188 14.27 -19.48 25.28
C ARG A 188 14.28 -19.52 23.76
N THR A 189 13.63 -20.51 23.14
CA THR A 189 13.46 -20.56 21.69
C THR A 189 12.73 -19.33 21.15
N PHE A 190 11.69 -18.84 21.85
CA PHE A 190 10.97 -17.62 21.47
C PHE A 190 11.88 -16.38 21.50
N LEU A 191 12.68 -16.23 22.57
CA LEU A 191 13.64 -15.14 22.70
C LEU A 191 14.73 -15.22 21.61
N ASP A 192 15.27 -16.41 21.35
CA ASP A 192 16.32 -16.59 20.34
C ASP A 192 15.78 -16.36 18.90
N PHE A 193 14.49 -16.66 18.65
CA PHE A 193 13.85 -16.40 17.36
C PHE A 193 13.60 -14.90 17.11
N TYR A 194 13.01 -14.19 18.08
CA TYR A 194 12.67 -12.76 17.91
C TYR A 194 13.84 -11.80 18.21
N GLY A 195 14.78 -12.23 19.07
CA GLY A 195 15.89 -11.42 19.53
C GLY A 195 15.56 -10.55 20.75
N GLU A 196 16.59 -10.31 21.57
CA GLU A 196 16.46 -9.55 22.82
C GLU A 196 16.02 -8.09 22.60
N GLN A 197 16.49 -7.44 21.54
CA GLN A 197 16.21 -6.02 21.29
C GLN A 197 14.71 -5.73 21.06
N MET A 198 13.99 -6.65 20.41
CA MET A 198 12.54 -6.53 20.27
C MET A 198 11.84 -6.61 21.63
N LEU A 199 12.27 -7.52 22.51
CA LEU A 199 11.67 -7.68 23.83
C LEU A 199 12.06 -6.57 24.81
N ARG A 200 13.24 -5.97 24.65
CA ARG A 200 13.68 -4.80 25.44
C ARG A 200 12.96 -3.52 25.04
N SER A 201 12.52 -3.43 23.78
CA SER A 201 11.74 -2.30 23.28
C SER A 201 10.23 -2.43 23.48
N ASP A 202 9.75 -3.61 23.93
CA ASP A 202 8.38 -3.82 24.40
C ASP A 202 8.19 -3.20 25.80
N LEU A 203 7.82 -1.92 25.80
CA LEU A 203 7.76 -1.06 26.98
C LEU A 203 6.34 -0.57 27.23
N SER A 204 6.14 0.10 28.36
CA SER A 204 4.87 0.71 28.72
C SER A 204 5.03 2.18 29.09
N VAL A 205 3.90 2.87 29.30
CA VAL A 205 3.85 4.27 29.74
C VAL A 205 4.59 4.53 31.06
N SER A 206 4.95 3.49 31.83
CA SER A 206 5.84 3.61 32.99
C SER A 206 7.21 4.20 32.64
N VAL A 207 7.65 4.08 31.39
CA VAL A 207 8.87 4.73 30.88
C VAL A 207 8.55 6.16 30.43
N GLY A 208 8.42 7.07 31.40
CA GLY A 208 7.94 8.45 31.16
C GLY A 208 8.74 9.25 30.13
N GLN A 209 10.02 8.92 29.91
CA GLN A 209 10.85 9.57 28.91
C GLN A 209 10.44 9.31 27.45
N LEU A 210 9.66 8.25 27.18
CA LEU A 210 9.12 7.94 25.85
C LEU A 210 7.77 8.63 25.58
N GLY A 211 7.18 9.25 26.61
CA GLY A 211 5.84 9.82 26.52
C GLY A 211 4.74 8.76 26.46
N SER A 212 3.59 9.15 25.94
CA SER A 212 2.37 8.34 25.89
C SER A 212 1.67 8.55 24.55
N LEU A 213 1.24 7.46 23.92
CA LEU A 213 0.45 7.49 22.69
C LEU A 213 -0.92 8.13 22.92
N ASN A 214 -1.62 7.72 23.97
CA ASN A 214 -2.97 8.19 24.27
C ASN A 214 -3.01 9.66 24.74
N ASP A 215 -1.89 10.18 25.26
CA ASP A 215 -1.78 11.58 25.66
C ASP A 215 -1.12 12.47 24.60
N HIS A 216 -0.67 11.89 23.47
CA HIS A 216 0.10 12.58 22.43
C HIS A 216 1.23 13.43 23.03
N SER A 217 2.10 12.79 23.83
CA SER A 217 3.12 13.49 24.63
C SER A 217 4.54 12.97 24.37
N GLY A 218 5.53 13.79 24.75
CA GLY A 218 6.95 13.42 24.65
C GLY A 218 7.40 13.10 23.21
N PRO A 219 8.31 12.11 23.04
CA PRO A 219 8.75 11.64 21.72
C PRO A 219 7.63 11.20 20.77
N VAL A 220 6.52 10.65 21.27
CA VAL A 220 5.37 10.29 20.41
C VAL A 220 4.77 11.53 19.74
N ALA A 221 4.53 12.60 20.51
CA ALA A 221 4.02 13.87 19.98
C ALA A 221 4.96 14.48 18.92
N ALA A 222 6.28 14.34 19.15
CA ALA A 222 7.29 14.81 18.21
C ALA A 222 7.28 14.00 16.91
N ALA A 223 7.08 12.68 17.00
CA ALA A 223 6.93 11.79 15.84
C ALA A 223 5.66 12.09 15.04
N GLU A 224 4.52 12.25 15.71
CA GLU A 224 3.25 12.63 15.09
C GLU A 224 3.32 13.99 14.39
N LYS A 225 3.96 14.98 15.02
CA LYS A 225 4.21 16.30 14.40
C LYS A 225 5.16 16.21 13.21
N ASN A 226 6.18 15.36 13.30
CA ASN A 226 7.08 15.10 12.18
C ASN A 226 6.32 14.48 11.00
N ALA A 227 5.52 13.45 11.25
CA ALA A 227 4.68 12.82 10.23
C ALA A 227 3.69 13.82 9.63
N ALA A 228 3.05 14.69 10.43
CA ALA A 228 2.16 15.74 9.91
C ALA A 228 2.88 16.66 8.92
N ARG A 229 4.12 17.08 9.22
CA ARG A 229 4.95 17.87 8.28
C ARG A 229 5.25 17.09 7.00
N VAL A 230 5.70 15.84 7.13
CA VAL A 230 6.09 14.98 5.98
C VAL A 230 4.89 14.74 5.06
N PHE A 231 3.75 14.37 5.63
CA PHE A 231 2.53 14.04 4.92
C PHE A 231 1.65 15.26 4.58
N GLY A 232 2.05 16.48 4.98
CA GLY A 232 1.34 17.72 4.64
C GLY A 232 0.00 17.92 5.35
N ALA A 233 -0.15 17.31 6.52
CA ALA A 233 -1.35 17.42 7.35
C ALA A 233 -1.19 18.53 8.40
N ASP A 234 -2.32 19.06 8.89
CA ASP A 234 -2.31 19.95 10.07
C ASP A 234 -2.03 19.16 11.34
N TYR A 235 -2.62 17.97 11.43
CA TYR A 235 -2.42 17.02 12.52
C TYR A 235 -2.24 15.61 11.97
N THR A 236 -1.48 14.79 12.68
CA THR A 236 -1.36 13.35 12.42
C THR A 236 -1.41 12.59 13.73
N PHE A 237 -2.15 11.49 13.75
CA PHE A 237 -2.28 10.58 14.89
C PHE A 237 -1.78 9.20 14.47
N PHE A 238 -0.97 8.56 15.31
CA PHE A 238 -0.53 7.18 15.07
C PHE A 238 -1.51 6.19 15.67
N SER A 239 -1.92 5.19 14.89
CA SER A 239 -2.82 4.12 15.33
C SER A 239 -2.11 2.77 15.28
N VAL A 240 -2.32 1.96 16.32
CA VAL A 240 -1.82 0.57 16.43
C VAL A 240 -2.92 -0.47 16.17
N GLY A 241 -4.11 -0.04 15.74
CA GLY A 241 -5.25 -0.90 15.38
C GLY A 241 -5.47 -1.04 13.87
N GLY A 242 -4.48 -0.63 13.05
CA GLY A 242 -4.58 -0.52 11.60
C GLY A 242 -5.58 0.55 11.15
N SER A 243 -5.76 0.70 9.82
CA SER A 243 -6.80 1.60 9.29
C SER A 243 -8.21 1.20 9.70
N SER A 244 -8.42 -0.04 10.18
CA SER A 244 -9.72 -0.45 10.72
C SER A 244 -10.12 0.41 11.92
N ALA A 245 -9.28 0.46 12.95
CA ALA A 245 -9.50 1.34 14.09
C ALA A 245 -9.46 2.81 13.68
N SER A 246 -8.59 3.20 12.74
CA SER A 246 -8.50 4.59 12.28
C SER A 246 -9.81 5.10 11.65
N ASN A 247 -10.47 4.29 10.82
CA ASN A 247 -11.78 4.64 10.25
C ASN A 247 -12.86 4.75 11.35
N GLU A 248 -12.84 3.86 12.33
CA GLU A 248 -13.77 3.88 13.48
C GLU A 248 -13.57 5.13 14.36
N ILE A 249 -12.32 5.54 14.60
CA ILE A 249 -11.96 6.78 15.32
C ILE A 249 -12.52 7.99 14.57
N ILE A 250 -12.30 8.08 13.26
CA ILE A 250 -12.75 9.23 12.46
C ILE A 250 -14.27 9.34 12.50
N LEU A 251 -15.00 8.24 12.26
CA LEU A 251 -16.46 8.25 12.29
C LEU A 251 -16.97 8.59 13.70
N HIS A 252 -16.46 7.98 14.77
CA HIS A 252 -16.86 8.31 16.14
C HIS A 252 -16.53 9.76 16.55
N SER A 253 -15.52 10.37 15.95
CA SER A 253 -15.17 11.78 16.24
C SER A 253 -16.18 12.79 15.66
N ALA A 254 -17.04 12.36 14.73
CA ALA A 254 -17.85 13.27 13.91
C ALA A 254 -19.33 12.87 13.76
N VAL A 255 -19.70 11.63 14.05
CA VAL A 255 -21.01 11.05 13.72
C VAL A 255 -21.73 10.56 14.98
N THR A 256 -23.02 10.87 15.08
CA THR A 256 -23.89 10.44 16.18
C THR A 256 -25.10 9.64 15.68
N ASP A 257 -25.88 9.10 16.63
CA ASP A 257 -27.04 8.25 16.34
C ASP A 257 -28.09 9.01 15.51
N GLY A 258 -28.46 8.46 14.36
CA GLY A 258 -29.43 9.06 13.44
C GLY A 258 -28.87 10.06 12.44
N ASP A 259 -27.58 10.42 12.52
CA ASP A 259 -26.94 11.27 11.49
C ASP A 259 -26.89 10.56 10.13
N ALA A 260 -27.10 11.30 9.05
CA ALA A 260 -26.90 10.80 7.69
C ALA A 260 -25.41 10.86 7.31
N VAL A 261 -24.89 9.77 6.73
CA VAL A 261 -23.49 9.70 6.27
C VAL A 261 -23.45 9.19 4.83
N LEU A 262 -22.72 9.89 3.95
CA LEU A 262 -22.46 9.42 2.59
C LEU A 262 -21.30 8.42 2.64
N VAL A 263 -21.50 7.23 2.07
CA VAL A 263 -20.49 6.15 2.13
C VAL A 263 -20.31 5.56 0.74
N ASP A 264 -19.08 5.53 0.26
CA ASP A 264 -18.73 4.74 -0.93
C ASP A 264 -19.20 3.29 -0.75
N ARG A 265 -19.97 2.76 -1.71
CA ARG A 265 -20.41 1.36 -1.65
C ARG A 265 -19.21 0.41 -1.74
N ASN A 266 -18.12 0.86 -2.38
CA ASN A 266 -16.80 0.23 -2.32
C ASN A 266 -16.06 0.65 -1.03
N CYS A 267 -16.61 0.28 0.13
CA CYS A 267 -16.02 0.57 1.43
C CYS A 267 -15.42 -0.68 2.09
N HIS A 268 -14.35 -0.47 2.86
CA HIS A 268 -13.79 -1.51 3.71
C HIS A 268 -14.76 -1.90 4.85
N LYS A 269 -14.70 -3.16 5.30
CA LYS A 269 -15.58 -3.70 6.36
C LYS A 269 -15.59 -2.87 7.66
N SER A 270 -14.49 -2.19 7.99
CA SER A 270 -14.42 -1.32 9.17
C SER A 270 -15.39 -0.14 9.13
N LEU A 271 -15.73 0.35 7.94
CA LEU A 271 -16.73 1.41 7.81
C LEU A 271 -18.13 0.91 8.18
N ASN A 272 -18.48 -0.33 7.86
CA ASN A 272 -19.72 -0.95 8.33
C ASN A 272 -19.74 -1.07 9.87
N TYR A 273 -18.63 -1.49 10.49
CA TYR A 273 -18.55 -1.54 11.96
C TYR A 273 -18.66 -0.15 12.59
N ALA A 274 -18.01 0.86 12.01
CA ALA A 274 -18.13 2.24 12.46
C ALA A 274 -19.57 2.80 12.34
N LEU A 275 -20.28 2.48 11.25
CA LEU A 275 -21.71 2.85 11.08
C LEU A 275 -22.59 2.18 12.14
N ASN A 276 -22.34 0.91 12.44
CA ASN A 276 -23.05 0.19 13.50
C ASN A 276 -22.82 0.83 14.88
N MET A 277 -21.56 1.10 15.23
CA MET A 277 -21.23 1.66 16.55
C MET A 277 -21.73 3.10 16.74
N SER A 278 -21.65 3.94 15.70
CA SER A 278 -22.14 5.32 15.74
C SER A 278 -23.68 5.42 15.71
N GLY A 279 -24.35 4.48 15.05
CA GLY A 279 -25.79 4.57 14.80
C GLY A 279 -26.15 5.44 13.59
N ALA A 280 -25.19 5.72 12.72
CA ALA A 280 -25.43 6.50 11.52
C ALA A 280 -26.38 5.79 10.53
N ILE A 281 -27.04 6.59 9.72
CA ILE A 281 -27.88 6.15 8.60
C ILE A 281 -27.06 6.30 7.32
N PRO A 282 -26.56 5.21 6.72
CA PRO A 282 -25.74 5.29 5.52
C PRO A 282 -26.57 5.61 4.28
N LEU A 283 -26.02 6.47 3.43
CA LEU A 283 -26.46 6.77 2.08
C LEU A 283 -25.33 6.39 1.12
N TYR A 284 -25.56 5.39 0.28
CA TYR A 284 -24.48 4.83 -0.54
C TYR A 284 -24.23 5.63 -1.82
N LEU A 285 -22.95 5.91 -2.07
CA LEU A 285 -22.42 6.41 -3.34
C LEU A 285 -22.07 5.20 -4.22
N LEU A 286 -22.63 5.12 -5.43
CA LEU A 286 -22.49 3.94 -6.27
C LEU A 286 -21.29 4.07 -7.21
N PRO A 287 -20.26 3.21 -7.10
CA PRO A 287 -19.15 3.18 -8.04
C PRO A 287 -19.60 2.66 -9.42
N ARG A 288 -18.90 3.08 -10.48
CA ARG A 288 -19.01 2.42 -11.79
C ARG A 288 -18.36 1.04 -11.75
N ARG A 289 -18.68 0.21 -12.75
CA ARG A 289 -18.01 -1.06 -13.02
C ARG A 289 -17.74 -1.20 -14.51
N ASN A 290 -16.78 -2.04 -14.86
CA ASN A 290 -16.57 -2.44 -16.25
C ASN A 290 -16.96 -3.89 -16.47
N THR A 291 -17.08 -4.27 -17.74
CA THR A 291 -17.48 -5.62 -18.18
C THR A 291 -16.50 -6.73 -17.77
N ARG A 292 -15.30 -6.38 -17.31
CA ARG A 292 -14.30 -7.33 -16.78
C ARG A 292 -14.51 -7.68 -15.31
N GLY A 293 -15.36 -6.94 -14.61
CA GLY A 293 -15.60 -7.11 -13.18
C GLY A 293 -14.85 -6.15 -12.27
N LEU A 294 -14.02 -5.26 -12.81
CA LEU A 294 -13.28 -4.29 -12.02
C LEU A 294 -14.20 -3.19 -11.48
N ILE A 295 -13.91 -2.75 -10.26
CA ILE A 295 -14.60 -1.64 -9.61
C ILE A 295 -14.00 -0.31 -10.08
N GLY A 296 -14.85 0.52 -10.66
CA GLY A 296 -14.55 1.87 -11.11
C GLY A 296 -14.70 2.90 -9.99
N PRO A 297 -14.44 4.19 -10.29
CA PRO A 297 -14.69 5.26 -9.35
C PRO A 297 -16.19 5.54 -9.20
N VAL A 298 -16.57 6.14 -8.08
CA VAL A 298 -17.83 6.86 -7.94
C VAL A 298 -17.84 8.00 -8.96
N PRO A 299 -18.81 8.06 -9.90
CA PRO A 299 -18.85 9.12 -10.91
C PRO A 299 -19.18 10.48 -10.28
N LEU A 300 -18.70 11.57 -10.88
CA LEU A 300 -18.94 12.92 -10.37
C LEU A 300 -20.44 13.24 -10.20
N SER A 301 -21.29 12.67 -11.04
CA SER A 301 -22.75 12.82 -10.98
C SER A 301 -23.38 12.28 -9.68
N GLU A 302 -22.70 11.39 -8.96
CA GLU A 302 -23.16 10.87 -7.66
C GLU A 302 -22.82 11.82 -6.50
N LEU A 303 -21.92 12.79 -6.72
CA LEU A 303 -21.39 13.67 -5.69
C LEU A 303 -22.12 15.03 -5.63
N THR A 304 -23.00 15.32 -6.59
CA THR A 304 -23.67 16.64 -6.68
C THR A 304 -24.75 16.81 -5.61
N PRO A 305 -25.09 18.06 -5.23
CA PRO A 305 -26.16 18.33 -4.28
C PRO A 305 -27.50 17.70 -4.66
N GLU A 306 -27.85 17.68 -5.95
CA GLU A 306 -29.10 17.11 -6.45
C GLU A 306 -29.14 15.60 -6.28
N ALA A 307 -28.04 14.91 -6.59
CA ALA A 307 -27.94 13.46 -6.42
C ALA A 307 -28.04 13.07 -4.94
N ILE A 308 -27.36 13.82 -4.06
CA ILE A 308 -27.39 13.62 -2.61
C ILE A 308 -28.81 13.87 -2.07
N ALA A 309 -29.48 14.95 -2.47
CA ALA A 309 -30.86 15.23 -2.10
C ALA A 309 -31.82 14.14 -2.57
N GLY A 310 -31.61 13.60 -3.78
CA GLY A 310 -32.34 12.46 -4.31
C GLY A 310 -32.22 11.22 -3.42
N LYS A 311 -30.99 10.89 -2.97
CA LYS A 311 -30.74 9.76 -2.05
C LYS A 311 -31.42 9.95 -0.69
N ILE A 312 -31.39 11.16 -0.15
CA ILE A 312 -32.07 11.51 1.12
C ILE A 312 -33.59 11.31 0.99
N SER A 313 -34.17 11.83 -0.08
CA SER A 313 -35.59 11.73 -0.39
C SER A 313 -36.03 10.26 -0.52
N ALA A 314 -35.26 9.46 -1.25
CA ALA A 314 -35.55 8.05 -1.52
C ALA A 314 -35.34 7.11 -0.31
N SER A 315 -34.48 7.45 0.65
CA SER A 315 -34.15 6.56 1.76
C SER A 315 -35.32 6.37 2.74
N PRO A 316 -35.85 5.16 2.96
CA PRO A 316 -36.91 4.92 3.94
C PRO A 316 -36.44 5.06 5.39
N LEU A 317 -35.13 5.02 5.63
CA LEU A 317 -34.54 5.14 6.97
C LEU A 317 -34.44 6.60 7.44
N ILE A 318 -34.43 7.55 6.52
CA ILE A 318 -34.35 8.98 6.85
C ILE A 318 -35.75 9.55 7.06
N THR A 319 -36.01 10.02 8.28
CA THR A 319 -37.30 10.65 8.63
C THR A 319 -37.33 12.13 8.25
N ASP A 320 -36.25 12.88 8.51
CA ASP A 320 -36.09 14.27 8.09
C ASP A 320 -35.49 14.36 6.69
N LYS A 321 -36.32 14.67 5.68
CA LYS A 321 -35.89 14.78 4.27
C LYS A 321 -35.06 16.02 3.96
N GLN A 322 -34.84 16.90 4.93
CA GLN A 322 -33.96 18.07 4.81
C GLN A 322 -32.64 17.88 5.57
N ILE A 323 -32.39 16.69 6.13
CA ILE A 323 -31.14 16.39 6.84
C ILE A 323 -29.93 16.62 5.94
N ARG A 324 -28.91 17.31 6.48
CA ARG A 324 -27.61 17.48 5.82
C ARG A 324 -26.69 16.34 6.29
N PRO A 325 -26.07 15.55 5.38
CA PRO A 325 -25.13 14.53 5.79
C PRO A 325 -23.91 15.13 6.50
N VAL A 326 -23.46 14.50 7.58
CA VAL A 326 -22.40 15.04 8.45
C VAL A 326 -21.00 14.73 7.97
N LEU A 327 -20.85 13.63 7.20
CA LEU A 327 -19.59 13.10 6.70
C LEU A 327 -19.83 12.42 5.36
N ALA A 328 -18.88 12.57 4.43
CA ALA A 328 -18.76 11.71 3.26
C ALA A 328 -17.49 10.86 3.34
N VAL A 329 -17.57 9.59 2.96
CA VAL A 329 -16.43 8.68 2.90
C VAL A 329 -16.22 8.19 1.47
N LEU A 330 -15.01 8.34 0.95
CA LEU A 330 -14.57 7.82 -0.35
C LEU A 330 -13.31 6.98 -0.21
N THR A 331 -13.24 5.83 -0.86
CA THR A 331 -12.03 5.00 -0.88
C THR A 331 -11.10 5.46 -1.99
N ASN A 332 -9.90 5.96 -1.68
CA ASN A 332 -8.96 6.51 -2.67
C ASN A 332 -7.50 6.07 -2.43
N SER A 333 -6.84 5.36 -3.34
CA SER A 333 -7.37 4.79 -4.58
C SER A 333 -8.29 3.59 -4.32
N THR A 334 -9.00 3.15 -5.36
CA THR A 334 -9.65 1.84 -5.31
C THR A 334 -8.59 0.73 -5.19
N TYR A 335 -9.03 -0.49 -4.84
CA TYR A 335 -8.14 -1.64 -4.72
C TYR A 335 -7.27 -1.86 -5.98
N ASP A 336 -7.90 -1.74 -7.16
CA ASP A 336 -7.29 -1.93 -8.47
C ASP A 336 -6.51 -0.68 -8.98
N GLY A 337 -6.33 0.34 -8.13
CA GLY A 337 -5.46 1.48 -8.42
C GLY A 337 -6.12 2.66 -9.14
N LEU A 338 -7.44 2.82 -9.06
CA LEU A 338 -8.10 4.00 -9.63
C LEU A 338 -8.06 5.17 -8.65
N CYS A 339 -7.41 6.26 -9.05
CA CYS A 339 -7.11 7.42 -8.19
C CYS A 339 -7.95 8.63 -8.64
N TYR A 340 -8.76 9.17 -7.73
CA TYR A 340 -9.65 10.31 -8.01
C TYR A 340 -8.88 11.62 -8.15
N HIS A 341 -9.41 12.58 -8.91
CA HIS A 341 -8.98 13.98 -8.80
C HIS A 341 -9.55 14.58 -7.50
N VAL A 342 -8.78 14.52 -6.42
CA VAL A 342 -9.30 14.81 -5.07
C VAL A 342 -9.75 16.25 -4.87
N GLN A 343 -9.19 17.21 -5.62
CA GLN A 343 -9.66 18.60 -5.54
C GLN A 343 -11.06 18.74 -6.14
N THR A 344 -11.37 17.95 -7.19
CA THR A 344 -12.69 17.96 -7.83
C THR A 344 -13.70 17.33 -6.89
N THR A 345 -13.40 16.15 -6.34
CA THR A 345 -14.31 15.47 -5.40
C THR A 345 -14.50 16.28 -4.12
N THR A 346 -13.44 16.92 -3.60
CA THR A 346 -13.52 17.79 -2.43
C THR A 346 -14.42 18.99 -2.69
N ARG A 347 -14.21 19.70 -3.81
CA ARG A 347 -15.04 20.86 -4.19
C ARG A 347 -16.50 20.48 -4.34
N GLU A 348 -16.78 19.36 -5.03
CA GLU A 348 -18.16 18.93 -5.28
C GLU A 348 -18.87 18.56 -3.97
N LEU A 349 -18.27 17.64 -3.19
CA LEU A 349 -18.85 17.17 -1.93
C LEU A 349 -18.99 18.28 -0.88
N SER A 350 -18.07 19.26 -0.86
CA SER A 350 -18.11 20.37 0.10
C SER A 350 -19.42 21.19 0.02
N GLN A 351 -20.15 21.12 -1.09
CA GLN A 351 -21.46 21.77 -1.21
C GLN A 351 -22.51 21.12 -0.28
N SER A 352 -22.41 19.82 -0.05
CA SER A 352 -23.40 19.02 0.69
C SER A 352 -22.94 18.55 2.06
N VAL A 353 -21.64 18.45 2.30
CA VAL A 353 -21.06 18.01 3.57
C VAL A 353 -19.95 18.95 4.04
N ASP A 354 -19.73 19.00 5.36
CA ASP A 354 -18.67 19.82 5.95
C ASP A 354 -17.42 19.01 6.31
N ARG A 355 -17.49 17.68 6.15
CA ARG A 355 -16.41 16.73 6.43
C ARG A 355 -16.32 15.67 5.34
N ILE A 356 -15.10 15.39 4.90
CA ILE A 356 -14.79 14.33 3.96
C ILE A 356 -13.71 13.45 4.57
N HIS A 357 -13.90 12.14 4.49
CA HIS A 357 -12.90 11.15 4.82
C HIS A 357 -12.49 10.41 3.54
N TYR A 358 -11.22 10.50 3.16
CA TYR A 358 -10.63 9.63 2.16
C TYR A 358 -9.97 8.44 2.85
N ASP A 359 -10.51 7.24 2.63
CA ASP A 359 -9.84 6.00 3.06
C ASP A 359 -8.74 5.70 2.05
N GLU A 360 -7.51 6.08 2.39
CA GLU A 360 -6.32 5.94 1.56
C GLU A 360 -5.41 4.81 2.05
N ALA A 361 -6.00 3.76 2.64
CA ALA A 361 -5.23 2.64 3.19
C ALA A 361 -4.23 2.04 2.19
N TRP A 362 -4.57 2.05 0.89
CA TRP A 362 -3.75 1.53 -0.21
C TRP A 362 -2.89 2.58 -0.92
N TYR A 363 -2.76 3.79 -0.39
CA TYR A 363 -2.29 4.94 -1.16
C TYR A 363 -1.39 5.93 -0.40
N ALA A 364 -0.78 5.45 0.69
CA ALA A 364 0.03 6.27 1.60
C ALA A 364 1.28 6.91 0.97
N TYR A 365 1.75 6.39 -0.16
CA TYR A 365 2.95 6.88 -0.86
C TYR A 365 2.68 8.04 -1.83
N ALA A 366 1.42 8.33 -2.15
CA ALA A 366 1.06 9.19 -3.28
C ALA A 366 1.70 10.60 -3.22
N ARG A 367 1.78 11.19 -2.04
CA ARG A 367 2.35 12.53 -1.83
C ARG A 367 3.81 12.68 -2.25
N PHE A 368 4.55 11.57 -2.28
CA PHE A 368 5.99 11.57 -2.49
C PHE A 368 6.38 11.47 -3.96
N ASN A 369 5.41 11.36 -4.88
CA ASN A 369 5.67 11.35 -6.31
C ASN A 369 4.81 12.38 -7.06
N SER A 370 5.41 13.10 -8.01
CA SER A 370 4.73 14.12 -8.80
C SER A 370 3.65 13.54 -9.72
N LEU A 371 3.76 12.26 -10.10
CA LEU A 371 2.76 11.53 -10.88
C LEU A 371 1.36 11.54 -10.23
N TYR A 372 1.28 11.64 -8.90
CA TYR A 372 0.02 11.60 -8.16
C TYR A 372 -0.46 12.98 -7.68
N GLU A 373 0.14 14.09 -8.14
CA GLU A 373 -0.30 15.42 -7.69
C GLU A 373 -1.79 15.63 -7.97
N ASN A 374 -2.50 16.24 -7.01
CA ASN A 374 -3.97 16.39 -6.98
C ASN A 374 -4.79 15.08 -6.90
N ARG A 375 -4.15 13.93 -6.61
CA ARG A 375 -4.83 12.63 -6.52
C ARG A 375 -4.92 12.03 -5.11
N TYR A 376 -4.42 12.71 -4.08
CA TYR A 376 -4.42 12.27 -2.68
C TYR A 376 -4.97 13.34 -1.73
N GLY A 377 -5.67 12.95 -0.66
CA GLY A 377 -6.44 13.85 0.21
C GLY A 377 -5.61 14.94 0.91
N MET A 378 -4.32 14.69 1.16
CA MET A 378 -3.37 15.69 1.69
C MET A 378 -2.63 16.46 0.57
N HIS A 379 -3.28 16.73 -0.57
CA HIS A 379 -2.70 17.39 -1.75
C HIS A 379 -2.04 18.75 -1.44
N ARG A 380 -1.08 19.18 -2.28
CA ARG A 380 -0.35 20.45 -2.10
C ARG A 380 -1.13 21.67 -2.62
N GLY A 381 -2.17 21.47 -3.41
CA GLY A 381 -3.04 22.54 -3.91
C GLY A 381 -3.68 23.41 -2.82
N GLU A 382 -4.16 24.59 -3.24
CA GLU A 382 -4.69 25.65 -2.38
C GLU A 382 -5.81 25.18 -1.44
N ARG A 383 -5.97 25.90 -0.33
CA ARG A 383 -7.07 25.71 0.63
C ARG A 383 -8.10 26.80 0.37
N HIS A 384 -9.35 26.42 0.17
CA HIS A 384 -10.46 27.36 0.11
C HIS A 384 -11.22 27.38 1.44
N ALA A 385 -11.74 28.54 1.83
CA ALA A 385 -12.49 28.69 3.09
C ALA A 385 -13.75 27.81 3.13
N ASP A 386 -14.29 27.49 1.95
CA ASP A 386 -15.46 26.64 1.77
C ASP A 386 -15.13 25.15 1.64
N ASP A 387 -13.85 24.74 1.71
CA ASP A 387 -13.49 23.33 1.66
C ASP A 387 -13.94 22.60 2.92
N ALA A 388 -14.50 21.41 2.77
CA ALA A 388 -14.77 20.51 3.87
C ALA A 388 -13.49 20.19 4.65
N THR A 389 -13.65 19.84 5.93
CA THR A 389 -12.54 19.27 6.70
C THR A 389 -12.22 17.89 6.17
N VAL A 390 -10.97 17.67 5.78
CA VAL A 390 -10.52 16.42 5.19
C VAL A 390 -9.78 15.58 6.22
N THR A 391 -10.15 14.30 6.31
CA THR A 391 -9.41 13.29 7.05
C THR A 391 -8.96 12.18 6.11
N VAL A 392 -7.75 11.67 6.30
CA VAL A 392 -7.16 10.60 5.49
C VAL A 392 -6.66 9.50 6.41
N THR A 393 -6.91 8.23 6.05
CA THR A 393 -6.29 7.10 6.73
C THR A 393 -5.29 6.40 5.84
N HIS A 394 -4.10 6.13 6.37
CA HIS A 394 -3.07 5.34 5.71
C HIS A 394 -2.84 4.07 6.52
N SER A 395 -2.87 2.90 5.85
CA SER A 395 -2.33 1.67 6.42
C SER A 395 -0.86 1.65 6.07
N THR A 396 -0.03 2.18 6.97
CA THR A 396 1.42 2.33 6.74
C THR A 396 2.06 0.99 6.35
N HIS A 397 1.60 -0.11 6.94
CA HIS A 397 2.12 -1.46 6.69
C HIS A 397 1.73 -2.09 5.34
N LYS A 398 0.82 -1.47 4.56
CA LYS A 398 0.40 -2.04 3.27
C LYS A 398 1.40 -1.74 2.17
N LEU A 399 1.62 -0.46 1.88
CA LEU A 399 2.43 -0.01 0.75
C LEU A 399 3.53 0.99 1.14
N LEU A 400 3.70 1.26 2.44
CA LEU A 400 4.95 1.78 3.01
C LEU A 400 5.65 0.66 3.82
N ALA A 401 6.69 1.02 4.57
CA ALA A 401 7.49 0.07 5.36
C ALA A 401 7.19 0.22 6.85
N ALA A 402 6.22 -0.54 7.36
CA ALA A 402 5.91 -0.60 8.79
C ALA A 402 5.36 -1.97 9.20
N LEU A 403 5.38 -2.27 10.50
CA LEU A 403 4.81 -3.50 11.03
C LEU A 403 3.29 -3.52 10.86
N SER A 404 2.71 -4.71 10.64
CA SER A 404 1.26 -4.89 10.57
C SER A 404 0.56 -4.20 11.75
N GLN A 405 -0.65 -3.69 11.49
CA GLN A 405 -1.43 -2.81 12.39
C GLN A 405 -0.94 -1.36 12.49
N ALA A 406 0.24 -0.99 11.98
CA ALA A 406 0.64 0.41 11.88
C ALA A 406 -0.29 1.19 10.93
N SER A 407 -0.81 2.33 11.40
CA SER A 407 -1.64 3.24 10.62
C SER A 407 -1.42 4.70 11.05
N MET A 408 -1.70 5.63 10.13
CA MET A 408 -1.73 7.06 10.40
C MET A 408 -3.11 7.64 10.05
N ILE A 409 -3.61 8.55 10.89
CA ILE A 409 -4.75 9.42 10.58
C ILE A 409 -4.18 10.81 10.31
N HIS A 410 -4.42 11.36 9.13
CA HIS A 410 -4.03 12.70 8.74
C HIS A 410 -5.25 13.62 8.68
N ILE A 411 -5.12 14.85 9.17
CA ILE A 411 -6.22 15.81 9.23
C ILE A 411 -5.79 17.12 8.58
N ARG A 412 -6.63 17.61 7.65
CA ARG A 412 -6.56 18.95 7.06
C ARG A 412 -7.85 19.69 7.42
N SER A 413 -7.71 20.71 8.26
CA SER A 413 -8.85 21.48 8.76
C SER A 413 -9.45 22.36 7.66
N GLY A 414 -10.78 22.36 7.57
CA GLY A 414 -11.57 23.19 6.65
C GLY A 414 -12.76 23.82 7.38
N LYS A 415 -13.95 23.74 6.78
CA LYS A 415 -15.23 24.25 7.31
C LYS A 415 -15.47 23.99 8.80
N VAL A 416 -15.06 22.83 9.31
CA VAL A 416 -15.21 22.48 10.72
C VAL A 416 -13.86 22.12 11.33
N PRO A 417 -13.16 23.11 11.93
CA PRO A 417 -11.85 22.92 12.53
C PRO A 417 -11.81 21.78 13.54
N VAL A 418 -10.76 20.95 13.47
CA VAL A 418 -10.55 19.87 14.42
C VAL A 418 -9.74 20.37 15.60
N LYS A 419 -10.26 20.13 16.82
CA LYS A 419 -9.52 20.33 18.07
C LYS A 419 -8.90 19.00 18.48
N PRO A 420 -7.56 18.86 18.49
CA PRO A 420 -6.90 17.58 18.81
C PRO A 420 -7.38 16.95 20.11
N ALA A 421 -7.61 17.74 21.16
CA ALA A 421 -8.09 17.23 22.45
C ALA A 421 -9.50 16.58 22.37
N LEU A 422 -10.40 17.10 21.53
CA LEU A 422 -11.73 16.49 21.36
C LEU A 422 -11.68 15.26 20.47
N PHE A 423 -10.83 15.29 19.43
CA PHE A 423 -10.58 14.12 18.60
C PHE A 423 -9.97 12.98 19.42
N ASN A 424 -9.12 13.31 20.41
CA ASN A 424 -8.48 12.32 21.27
C ASN A 424 -9.47 11.48 22.08
N GLU A 425 -10.64 12.00 22.45
CA GLU A 425 -11.66 11.22 23.13
C GLU A 425 -12.14 10.04 22.27
N ALA A 426 -12.35 10.26 20.97
CA ALA A 426 -12.66 9.17 20.03
C ALA A 426 -11.45 8.26 19.79
N PHE A 427 -10.23 8.82 19.74
CA PHE A 427 -8.99 8.06 19.58
C PHE A 427 -8.79 7.04 20.72
N MET A 428 -8.95 7.47 21.97
CA MET A 428 -8.77 6.63 23.15
C MET A 428 -9.84 5.54 23.29
N MET A 429 -11.05 5.72 22.73
CA MET A 429 -12.08 4.66 22.72
C MET A 429 -11.66 3.41 21.93
N HIS A 430 -10.78 3.58 20.93
CA HIS A 430 -10.39 2.53 20.00
C HIS A 430 -8.92 2.14 20.11
N THR A 431 -8.18 2.76 21.03
CA THR A 431 -6.75 2.51 21.23
C THR A 431 -6.52 1.80 22.55
N SER A 432 -5.68 0.75 22.53
CA SER A 432 -5.28 0.06 23.75
C SER A 432 -4.58 1.02 24.73
N THR A 433 -4.83 0.87 26.03
CA THR A 433 -4.06 1.56 27.08
C THR A 433 -2.63 1.06 27.22
N SER A 434 -2.30 -0.05 26.54
CA SER A 434 -0.95 -0.64 26.44
C SER A 434 -0.64 -0.90 24.96
N PRO A 435 -0.34 0.15 24.17
CA PRO A 435 -0.02 -0.01 22.76
C PRO A 435 1.37 -0.64 22.58
N GLN A 436 1.58 -1.38 21.50
CA GLN A 436 2.90 -1.94 21.20
C GLN A 436 3.83 -0.88 20.60
N TYR A 437 4.87 -0.51 21.34
CA TYR A 437 5.85 0.53 20.99
C TYR A 437 6.64 0.19 19.72
N SER A 438 6.90 -1.08 19.42
CA SER A 438 7.55 -1.45 18.15
C SER A 438 6.72 -1.04 16.92
N ILE A 439 5.38 -1.07 17.04
CA ILE A 439 4.49 -0.63 15.95
C ILE A 439 4.59 0.88 15.78
N ILE A 440 4.53 1.64 16.89
CA ILE A 440 4.72 3.10 16.90
C ILE A 440 6.07 3.50 16.29
N ALA A 441 7.14 2.80 16.68
CA ALA A 441 8.48 3.00 16.15
C ALA A 441 8.55 2.72 14.64
N SER A 442 7.93 1.64 14.16
CA SER A 442 7.89 1.36 12.72
C SER A 442 7.13 2.42 11.93
N THR A 443 6.06 2.99 12.50
CA THR A 443 5.32 4.12 11.92
C THR A 443 6.17 5.38 11.83
N ASP A 444 6.93 5.71 12.88
CA ASP A 444 7.86 6.85 12.92
C ASP A 444 9.02 6.69 11.91
N VAL A 445 9.61 5.49 11.85
CA VAL A 445 10.63 5.13 10.86
C VAL A 445 10.09 5.24 9.44
N SER A 446 8.88 4.74 9.17
CA SER A 446 8.27 4.86 7.85
C SER A 446 8.08 6.33 7.43
N ALA A 447 7.68 7.21 8.35
CA ALA A 447 7.58 8.64 8.06
C ALA A 447 8.95 9.25 7.74
N LYS A 448 10.01 8.84 8.46
CA LYS A 448 11.38 9.29 8.22
C LYS A 448 11.93 8.80 6.88
N MET A 449 11.67 7.55 6.50
CA MET A 449 12.06 7.02 5.18
C MET A 449 11.45 7.83 4.04
N MET A 450 10.18 8.21 4.17
CA MET A 450 9.51 9.04 3.16
C MET A 450 10.01 10.49 3.14
N ASP A 451 10.39 11.05 4.30
CA ASP A 451 11.01 12.38 4.39
C ASP A 451 12.40 12.41 3.73
N ASP A 452 13.20 11.37 3.94
CA ASP A 452 14.58 11.32 3.46
C ASP A 452 14.67 10.96 1.98
N ALA A 453 13.82 10.03 1.51
CA ALA A 453 13.98 9.35 0.21
C ALA A 453 12.65 9.00 -0.48
N GLY A 454 11.52 9.59 -0.08
CA GLY A 454 10.20 9.20 -0.60
C GLY A 454 10.06 9.28 -2.13
N GLU A 455 10.66 10.29 -2.76
CA GLU A 455 10.67 10.42 -4.22
C GLU A 455 11.43 9.26 -4.88
N TYR A 456 12.63 8.94 -4.40
CA TYR A 456 13.42 7.82 -4.91
C TYR A 456 12.70 6.48 -4.75
N LEU A 457 12.15 6.22 -3.56
CA LEU A 457 11.47 4.96 -3.24
C LEU A 457 10.22 4.75 -4.10
N THR A 458 9.46 5.83 -4.35
CA THR A 458 8.27 5.75 -5.22
C THR A 458 8.64 5.64 -6.69
N ASP A 459 9.66 6.37 -7.15
CA ASP A 459 10.14 6.26 -8.53
C ASP A 459 10.64 4.86 -8.87
N GLU A 460 11.40 4.23 -7.98
CA GLU A 460 11.88 2.86 -8.19
C GLU A 460 10.71 1.88 -8.36
N SER A 461 9.71 1.99 -7.49
CA SER A 461 8.50 1.16 -7.56
C SER A 461 7.70 1.38 -8.85
N ILE A 462 7.61 2.62 -9.31
CA ILE A 462 6.92 3.01 -10.55
C ILE A 462 7.69 2.52 -11.78
N ASP A 463 9.02 2.69 -11.81
CA ASP A 463 9.85 2.25 -12.96
C ASP A 463 9.83 0.73 -13.11
N GLU A 464 9.87 -0.04 -12.01
CA GLU A 464 9.74 -1.51 -12.06
C GLU A 464 8.37 -1.93 -12.58
N ALA A 465 7.29 -1.26 -12.15
CA ALA A 465 5.94 -1.54 -12.65
C ALA A 465 5.79 -1.20 -14.13
N ILE A 466 6.29 -0.04 -14.57
CA ILE A 466 6.30 0.38 -15.98
C ILE A 466 7.12 -0.60 -16.83
N THR A 467 8.31 -0.97 -16.35
CA THR A 467 9.20 -1.92 -17.02
C THR A 467 8.51 -3.26 -17.22
N PHE A 468 7.86 -3.79 -16.18
CA PHE A 468 7.08 -5.02 -16.27
C PHE A 468 5.93 -4.89 -17.29
N ARG A 469 5.15 -3.81 -17.22
CA ARG A 469 4.04 -3.54 -18.14
C ARG A 469 4.50 -3.50 -19.60
N GLN A 470 5.59 -2.79 -19.89
CA GLN A 470 6.17 -2.74 -21.24
C GLN A 470 6.70 -4.12 -21.69
N ALA A 471 7.35 -4.86 -20.78
CA ALA A 471 7.84 -6.21 -21.07
C ALA A 471 6.69 -7.16 -21.43
N MET A 472 5.57 -7.11 -20.72
CA MET A 472 4.38 -7.90 -21.02
C MET A 472 3.83 -7.62 -22.42
N VAL A 473 3.72 -6.35 -22.82
CA VAL A 473 3.26 -5.98 -24.17
C VAL A 473 4.24 -6.48 -25.25
N ARG A 474 5.55 -6.33 -25.04
CA ARG A 474 6.59 -6.83 -25.97
C ARG A 474 6.55 -8.35 -26.10
N LEU A 475 6.34 -9.07 -25.00
CA LEU A 475 6.19 -10.52 -25.00
C LEU A 475 4.95 -10.94 -25.78
N THR A 476 3.81 -10.26 -25.60
CA THR A 476 2.61 -10.50 -26.42
C THR A 476 2.92 -10.35 -27.90
N GLN A 477 3.60 -9.26 -28.31
CA GLN A 477 3.98 -9.02 -29.70
C GLN A 477 4.88 -10.15 -30.25
N GLN A 478 5.87 -10.61 -29.47
CA GLN A 478 6.76 -11.70 -29.87
C GLN A 478 6.05 -13.05 -29.97
N VAL A 479 5.13 -13.35 -29.05
CA VAL A 479 4.30 -14.57 -29.08
C VAL A 479 3.43 -14.58 -30.33
N VAL A 480 2.73 -13.47 -30.61
CA VAL A 480 1.90 -13.32 -31.82
C VAL A 480 2.72 -13.37 -33.11
N GLN A 481 3.93 -12.79 -33.11
CA GLN A 481 4.84 -12.85 -34.26
C GLN A 481 5.32 -14.29 -34.54
N ARG A 482 5.57 -15.07 -33.48
CA ARG A 482 5.95 -16.49 -33.60
C ARG A 482 4.80 -17.34 -34.14
N ASN A 483 3.58 -17.10 -33.65
CA ASN A 483 2.37 -17.75 -34.11
C ASN A 483 1.15 -16.85 -33.86
N ALA A 484 0.47 -16.45 -34.93
CA ALA A 484 -0.63 -15.47 -34.89
C ALA A 484 -1.86 -15.94 -34.09
N THR A 485 -2.00 -17.25 -33.86
CA THR A 485 -3.10 -17.81 -33.04
C THR A 485 -2.65 -18.21 -31.64
N ASP A 486 -1.41 -17.90 -31.26
CA ASP A 486 -0.89 -18.19 -29.93
C ASP A 486 -1.41 -17.17 -28.90
N TRP A 487 -1.46 -17.58 -27.64
CA TRP A 487 -2.02 -16.78 -26.56
C TRP A 487 -0.95 -16.35 -25.55
N TRP A 488 -1.15 -15.19 -24.95
CA TRP A 488 -0.37 -14.67 -23.83
C TRP A 488 -1.26 -13.87 -22.89
N PHE A 489 -0.75 -13.60 -21.70
CA PHE A 489 -1.42 -12.76 -20.72
C PHE A 489 -1.41 -11.29 -21.17
N GLY A 490 -2.55 -10.61 -20.98
CA GLY A 490 -2.67 -9.17 -21.20
C GLY A 490 -2.36 -8.36 -19.93
N VAL A 491 -2.33 -7.05 -20.07
CA VAL A 491 -2.28 -6.11 -18.95
C VAL A 491 -3.37 -5.07 -19.14
N TRP A 492 -4.09 -4.75 -18.06
CA TRP A 492 -5.09 -3.70 -18.07
C TRP A 492 -4.42 -2.33 -17.89
N GLN A 493 -4.37 -1.57 -18.98
CA GLN A 493 -3.65 -0.28 -19.11
C GLN A 493 -3.99 0.39 -20.46
N PRO A 494 -3.53 1.63 -20.72
CA PRO A 494 -3.62 2.24 -22.04
C PRO A 494 -2.93 1.41 -23.15
N ASP A 495 -3.56 1.33 -24.31
CA ASP A 495 -2.99 0.67 -25.50
C ASP A 495 -1.85 1.49 -26.11
N ASP A 496 -2.00 2.81 -26.12
CA ASP A 496 -1.04 3.81 -26.59
C ASP A 496 -1.07 5.06 -25.69
N VAL A 497 -0.01 5.85 -25.76
CA VAL A 497 0.06 7.19 -25.17
C VAL A 497 0.41 8.16 -26.29
N ASP A 498 -0.50 9.10 -26.54
CA ASP A 498 -0.37 10.14 -27.57
C ASP A 498 -0.07 9.57 -28.97
N GLY A 499 -0.68 8.42 -29.31
CA GLY A 499 -0.50 7.72 -30.59
C GLY A 499 0.74 6.82 -30.66
N THR A 500 1.55 6.76 -29.60
CA THR A 500 2.71 5.86 -29.51
C THR A 500 2.31 4.58 -28.78
N PRO A 501 2.48 3.38 -29.37
CA PRO A 501 2.15 2.11 -28.71
C PRO A 501 2.83 1.99 -27.34
N PHE A 502 2.11 1.53 -26.31
CA PHE A 502 2.58 1.57 -24.92
C PHE A 502 4.00 1.00 -24.70
N ALA A 503 4.35 -0.08 -25.40
CA ALA A 503 5.66 -0.73 -25.32
C ALA A 503 6.85 0.11 -25.84
N GLU A 504 6.55 1.12 -26.66
CA GLU A 504 7.52 2.00 -27.34
C GLU A 504 7.56 3.41 -26.72
N VAL A 505 6.62 3.74 -25.83
CA VAL A 505 6.59 5.01 -25.13
C VAL A 505 7.85 5.17 -24.27
N ASP A 506 8.47 6.34 -24.34
CA ASP A 506 9.60 6.69 -23.48
C ASP A 506 9.18 6.61 -22.00
N ARG A 507 10.04 6.02 -21.16
CA ARG A 507 9.68 5.80 -19.75
C ARG A 507 9.45 7.11 -19.01
N GLN A 508 10.20 8.18 -19.30
CA GLN A 508 9.99 9.47 -18.64
C GLN A 508 8.61 10.04 -18.95
N ARG A 509 8.05 9.77 -20.13
CA ARG A 509 6.67 10.12 -20.48
C ARG A 509 5.66 9.35 -19.63
N LEU A 510 5.93 8.06 -19.34
CA LEU A 510 5.10 7.23 -18.46
C LEU A 510 5.23 7.59 -16.97
N HIS A 511 6.19 8.43 -16.57
CA HIS A 511 6.24 9.04 -15.23
C HIS A 511 5.34 10.28 -15.10
N GLN A 512 4.55 10.61 -16.12
CA GLN A 512 3.61 11.74 -16.09
C GLN A 512 2.16 11.24 -15.96
N SER A 513 1.37 11.94 -15.15
CA SER A 513 0.03 11.52 -14.73
C SER A 513 -0.97 11.33 -15.88
N ASP A 514 -0.90 12.20 -16.90
CA ASP A 514 -1.81 12.26 -18.04
C ASP A 514 -1.66 11.06 -19.00
N ALA A 515 -0.52 10.34 -18.93
CA ALA A 515 -0.35 9.06 -19.61
C ALA A 515 -1.30 7.97 -19.06
N TRP A 516 -1.79 8.13 -17.83
CA TRP A 516 -2.58 7.13 -17.11
C TRP A 516 -4.03 7.53 -16.86
N VAL A 517 -4.43 8.73 -17.30
CA VAL A 517 -5.80 9.23 -17.14
C VAL A 517 -6.77 8.38 -17.96
N LEU A 518 -7.91 8.04 -17.36
CA LEU A 518 -9.02 7.36 -18.02
C LEU A 518 -9.76 8.37 -18.91
N LYS A 519 -9.35 8.49 -20.17
CA LYS A 519 -9.92 9.45 -21.14
C LYS A 519 -11.33 8.99 -21.57
N PRO A 520 -12.36 9.87 -21.61
CA PRO A 520 -13.75 9.49 -21.94
C PRO A 520 -13.99 8.62 -23.19
N GLY A 521 -13.12 8.71 -24.19
CA GLY A 521 -13.21 7.91 -25.42
C GLY A 521 -12.37 6.63 -25.45
N ALA A 522 -11.51 6.42 -24.45
CA ALA A 522 -10.60 5.28 -24.42
C ALA A 522 -11.36 3.99 -24.06
N GLN A 523 -11.15 2.94 -24.85
CA GLN A 523 -11.89 1.69 -24.70
C GLN A 523 -11.27 0.74 -23.66
N TRP A 524 -9.95 0.83 -23.45
CA TRP A 524 -9.18 -0.11 -22.61
C TRP A 524 -9.72 -0.24 -21.18
N HIS A 525 -10.21 0.86 -20.59
CA HIS A 525 -10.67 0.87 -19.19
C HIS A 525 -12.11 0.37 -19.00
N GLY A 526 -12.97 0.47 -20.01
CA GLY A 526 -14.33 -0.10 -19.99
C GLY A 526 -15.36 0.58 -19.06
N PHE A 527 -15.05 1.73 -18.44
CA PHE A 527 -16.00 2.47 -17.59
C PHE A 527 -16.88 3.51 -18.30
N GLY A 528 -16.74 3.67 -19.63
CA GLY A 528 -17.40 4.74 -20.38
C GLY A 528 -16.87 6.14 -20.03
N ASP A 529 -17.72 7.16 -20.18
CA ASP A 529 -17.35 8.55 -19.88
C ASP A 529 -17.43 8.84 -18.37
N LEU A 530 -16.26 9.05 -17.77
CA LEU A 530 -16.09 9.46 -16.37
C LEU A 530 -15.87 10.98 -16.21
N GLY A 531 -15.81 11.72 -17.32
CA GLY A 531 -15.34 13.10 -17.37
C GLY A 531 -13.83 13.22 -17.60
N ASN A 532 -13.42 14.37 -18.13
CA ASN A 532 -12.01 14.66 -18.37
C ASN A 532 -11.23 14.78 -17.06
N ASP A 533 -10.05 14.17 -17.02
CA ASP A 533 -9.10 14.25 -15.91
C ASP A 533 -9.64 13.78 -14.53
N TYR A 534 -10.77 13.08 -14.52
CA TYR A 534 -11.45 12.70 -13.29
C TYR A 534 -10.74 11.58 -12.51
N CYS A 535 -10.20 10.60 -13.23
CA CYS A 535 -9.58 9.41 -12.64
C CYS A 535 -8.34 8.99 -13.45
N MET A 536 -7.32 8.47 -12.76
CA MET A 536 -6.14 7.84 -13.36
C MET A 536 -5.91 6.43 -12.82
N LEU A 537 -5.21 5.61 -13.60
CA LEU A 537 -4.71 4.31 -13.15
C LEU A 537 -3.34 4.47 -12.49
N ASP A 538 -3.19 3.92 -11.30
CA ASP A 538 -1.91 3.84 -10.60
C ASP A 538 -0.98 2.83 -11.31
N PRO A 539 0.20 3.26 -11.79
CA PRO A 539 1.14 2.37 -12.47
C PRO A 539 1.50 1.12 -11.67
N ILE A 540 1.60 1.24 -10.33
CA ILE A 540 2.11 0.16 -9.47
C ILE A 540 1.07 -0.94 -9.15
N LYS A 541 -0.19 -0.71 -9.51
CA LYS A 541 -1.31 -1.65 -9.35
C LYS A 541 -1.53 -2.38 -10.67
N VAL A 542 -0.80 -3.48 -10.88
CA VAL A 542 -0.76 -4.15 -12.19
C VAL A 542 -1.79 -5.27 -12.25
N THR A 543 -2.84 -5.05 -13.04
CA THR A 543 -3.87 -6.05 -13.31
C THR A 543 -3.52 -6.83 -14.58
N LEU A 544 -3.12 -8.08 -14.41
CA LEU A 544 -2.91 -9.06 -15.48
C LEU A 544 -4.27 -9.58 -15.96
N LEU A 545 -4.39 -9.81 -17.26
CA LEU A 545 -5.60 -10.31 -17.91
C LEU A 545 -5.35 -11.71 -18.47
N THR A 546 -6.24 -12.65 -18.16
CA THR A 546 -6.21 -13.99 -18.75
C THR A 546 -7.17 -14.09 -19.93
N PRO A 547 -6.94 -14.99 -20.91
CA PRO A 547 -7.87 -15.23 -22.00
C PRO A 547 -9.26 -15.65 -21.51
N GLY A 548 -10.31 -15.33 -22.27
CA GLY A 548 -11.70 -15.68 -21.93
C GLY A 548 -12.67 -14.51 -22.09
N LEU A 549 -12.16 -13.29 -22.12
CA LEU A 549 -12.91 -12.07 -22.44
C LEU A 549 -12.23 -11.33 -23.61
N ASP A 550 -13.03 -10.90 -24.58
CA ASP A 550 -12.54 -10.03 -25.64
C ASP A 550 -12.25 -8.60 -25.14
N SER A 551 -11.85 -7.68 -26.04
CA SER A 551 -11.54 -6.29 -25.67
C SER A 551 -12.76 -5.51 -25.15
N GLN A 552 -13.98 -5.93 -25.49
CA GLN A 552 -15.24 -5.35 -25.02
C GLN A 552 -15.75 -6.02 -23.74
N GLY A 553 -15.06 -7.05 -23.25
CA GLY A 553 -15.44 -7.84 -22.09
C GLY A 553 -16.58 -8.82 -22.35
N GLN A 554 -16.75 -9.26 -23.60
CA GLN A 554 -17.66 -10.37 -23.92
C GLN A 554 -16.94 -11.71 -23.76
N LEU A 555 -17.66 -12.69 -23.22
CA LEU A 555 -17.17 -14.07 -23.06
C LEU A 555 -16.85 -14.70 -24.42
N GLN A 556 -15.67 -15.29 -24.51
CA GLN A 556 -15.23 -16.06 -25.67
C GLN A 556 -15.65 -17.53 -25.55
N ALA A 557 -15.40 -18.33 -26.59
CA ALA A 557 -15.73 -19.76 -26.58
C ALA A 557 -14.73 -20.62 -25.78
N TRP A 558 -13.55 -20.06 -25.50
CA TRP A 558 -12.51 -20.67 -24.69
C TRP A 558 -11.91 -19.59 -23.78
N GLY A 559 -11.33 -20.01 -22.67
CA GLY A 559 -10.67 -19.10 -21.75
C GLY A 559 -9.87 -19.83 -20.68
N ILE A 560 -9.08 -19.07 -19.95
CA ILE A 560 -8.24 -19.54 -18.86
C ILE A 560 -8.65 -18.77 -17.61
N PRO A 561 -9.51 -19.36 -16.75
CA PRO A 561 -9.92 -18.69 -15.52
C PRO A 561 -8.72 -18.38 -14.63
N ALA A 562 -8.63 -17.13 -14.17
CA ALA A 562 -7.54 -16.65 -13.35
C ALA A 562 -7.38 -17.35 -11.98
N PRO A 563 -8.41 -17.95 -11.34
CA PRO A 563 -8.22 -18.81 -10.17
C PRO A 563 -7.27 -19.99 -10.43
N LEU A 564 -7.33 -20.60 -11.62
CA LEU A 564 -6.42 -21.69 -11.99
C LEU A 564 -4.98 -21.21 -12.07
N VAL A 565 -4.76 -20.07 -12.75
CA VAL A 565 -3.42 -19.46 -12.87
C VAL A 565 -2.89 -19.06 -11.49
N SER A 566 -3.72 -18.47 -10.64
CA SER A 566 -3.32 -18.04 -9.30
C SER A 566 -2.92 -19.23 -8.43
N SER A 567 -3.66 -20.34 -8.50
CA SER A 567 -3.33 -21.57 -7.78
C SER A 567 -2.02 -22.19 -8.27
N PHE A 568 -1.76 -22.17 -9.58
CA PHE A 568 -0.48 -22.64 -10.13
C PHE A 568 0.69 -21.73 -9.73
N LEU A 569 0.52 -20.40 -9.79
CA LEU A 569 1.56 -19.47 -9.35
C LEU A 569 1.89 -19.68 -7.86
N SER A 570 0.87 -19.95 -7.03
CA SER A 570 1.04 -20.25 -5.60
C SER A 570 1.86 -21.53 -5.37
N SER A 571 1.61 -22.61 -6.13
CA SER A 571 2.41 -23.84 -6.02
C SER A 571 3.87 -23.65 -6.46
N CYS A 572 4.14 -22.65 -7.30
CA CYS A 572 5.49 -22.20 -7.67
C CYS A 572 6.08 -21.13 -6.71
N GLY A 573 5.45 -20.87 -5.55
CA GLY A 573 5.94 -19.91 -4.55
C GLY A 573 5.66 -18.44 -4.88
N THR A 574 4.72 -18.16 -5.78
CA THR A 574 4.30 -16.79 -6.16
C THR A 574 2.87 -16.53 -5.70
N VAL A 575 2.71 -15.71 -4.66
CA VAL A 575 1.40 -15.28 -4.15
C VAL A 575 0.99 -13.98 -4.84
N VAL A 576 -0.27 -13.93 -5.28
CA VAL A 576 -0.89 -12.77 -5.92
C VAL A 576 -1.84 -12.07 -4.95
N GLU A 577 -2.14 -10.79 -5.18
CA GLU A 577 -2.88 -9.98 -4.21
C GLU A 577 -4.39 -10.21 -4.28
N LYS A 578 -4.94 -10.24 -5.49
CA LYS A 578 -6.38 -10.40 -5.75
C LYS A 578 -6.57 -11.14 -7.06
N THR A 579 -7.55 -12.03 -7.07
CA THR A 579 -7.93 -12.82 -8.25
C THR A 579 -9.42 -12.62 -8.54
N GLU A 580 -9.72 -12.14 -9.74
CA GLU A 580 -11.06 -12.13 -10.32
C GLU A 580 -11.23 -13.29 -11.31
N PRO A 581 -12.39 -13.50 -11.97
CA PRO A 581 -12.54 -14.66 -12.86
C PRO A 581 -11.56 -14.69 -14.04
N TYR A 582 -11.17 -13.51 -14.56
CA TYR A 582 -10.22 -13.38 -15.69
C TYR A 582 -9.15 -12.29 -15.48
N SER A 583 -8.89 -11.91 -14.22
CA SER A 583 -7.84 -10.94 -13.92
C SER A 583 -7.13 -11.23 -12.60
N ILE A 584 -5.86 -10.83 -12.51
CA ILE A 584 -5.00 -11.03 -11.35
C ILE A 584 -4.31 -9.70 -11.04
N LEU A 585 -4.46 -9.19 -9.82
CA LEU A 585 -3.76 -8.00 -9.36
C LEU A 585 -2.42 -8.38 -8.72
N VAL A 586 -1.36 -7.69 -9.14
CA VAL A 586 -0.03 -7.76 -8.53
C VAL A 586 0.38 -6.35 -8.10
N LEU A 587 0.91 -6.25 -6.87
CA LEU A 587 1.35 -4.99 -6.28
C LEU A 587 2.87 -4.82 -6.43
N PHE A 588 3.27 -3.70 -7.04
CA PHE A 588 4.65 -3.24 -7.02
C PHE A 588 4.78 -2.26 -5.86
N SER A 589 5.19 -2.73 -4.68
CA SER A 589 5.39 -1.88 -3.51
C SER A 589 6.83 -1.36 -3.45
N ILE A 590 7.10 -0.39 -2.56
CA ILE A 590 8.46 0.11 -2.30
C ILE A 590 9.44 -0.98 -1.78
N GLY A 591 8.93 -2.16 -1.42
CA GLY A 591 9.74 -3.31 -1.03
C GLY A 591 10.08 -4.27 -2.17
N VAL A 592 9.64 -3.99 -3.41
CA VAL A 592 9.98 -4.81 -4.58
C VAL A 592 11.43 -4.55 -4.98
N THR A 593 12.18 -5.63 -5.17
CA THR A 593 13.55 -5.57 -5.67
C THR A 593 13.58 -5.54 -7.19
N LYS A 594 14.56 -4.82 -7.77
CA LYS A 594 14.74 -4.75 -9.22
C LYS A 594 14.78 -6.14 -9.86
N GLY A 595 13.97 -6.31 -10.91
CA GLY A 595 13.92 -7.56 -11.68
C GLY A 595 13.15 -8.72 -11.04
N LYS A 596 12.55 -8.54 -9.85
CA LYS A 596 11.69 -9.58 -9.22
C LYS A 596 10.55 -10.01 -10.14
N TRP A 597 10.00 -9.09 -10.94
CA TRP A 597 8.96 -9.41 -11.91
C TRP A 597 9.42 -10.42 -12.98
N GLY A 598 10.72 -10.60 -13.19
CA GLY A 598 11.26 -11.62 -14.09
C GLY A 598 10.90 -13.05 -13.64
N SER A 599 10.83 -13.32 -12.32
CA SER A 599 10.39 -14.62 -11.83
C SER A 599 8.90 -14.85 -12.07
N LEU A 600 8.07 -13.80 -11.98
CA LEU A 600 6.65 -13.87 -12.32
C LEU A 600 6.45 -14.16 -13.81
N VAL A 601 7.18 -13.49 -14.69
CA VAL A 601 7.15 -13.77 -16.15
C VAL A 601 7.57 -15.21 -16.44
N ALA A 602 8.62 -15.71 -15.78
CA ALA A 602 9.08 -17.09 -15.93
C ALA A 602 8.00 -18.10 -15.49
N ALA A 603 7.38 -17.89 -14.33
CA ALA A 603 6.30 -18.74 -13.84
C ALA A 603 5.06 -18.72 -14.75
N MET A 604 4.71 -17.56 -15.32
CA MET A 604 3.63 -17.44 -16.31
C MET A 604 3.96 -18.17 -17.62
N MET A 605 5.22 -18.15 -18.04
CA MET A 605 5.69 -18.91 -19.21
C MET A 605 5.66 -20.42 -18.95
N GLU A 606 6.01 -20.83 -17.74
CA GLU A 606 5.93 -22.22 -17.28
C GLU A 606 4.47 -22.70 -17.28
N PHE A 607 3.55 -21.92 -16.71
CA PHE A 607 2.10 -22.18 -16.78
C PHE A 607 1.66 -22.36 -18.23
N LYS A 608 2.01 -21.43 -19.11
CA LYS A 608 1.66 -21.50 -20.54
C LYS A 608 2.19 -22.78 -21.19
N LYS A 609 3.45 -23.14 -20.96
CA LYS A 609 4.04 -24.36 -21.51
C LYS A 609 3.27 -25.60 -21.07
N HIS A 610 2.91 -25.69 -19.79
CA HIS A 610 2.15 -26.81 -19.28
C HIS A 610 0.71 -26.85 -19.79
N TYR A 611 0.08 -25.68 -19.94
CA TYR A 611 -1.25 -25.52 -20.50
C TYR A 611 -1.28 -25.96 -21.96
N ASP A 612 -0.34 -25.47 -22.78
CA ASP A 612 -0.28 -25.80 -24.21
C ASP A 612 0.02 -27.30 -24.46
N ALA A 613 0.77 -27.93 -23.55
CA ALA A 613 1.03 -29.37 -23.59
C ALA A 613 -0.10 -30.22 -23.00
N ASN A 614 -1.14 -29.59 -22.44
CA ASN A 614 -2.17 -30.21 -21.60
C ASN A 614 -1.57 -31.20 -20.58
N THR A 615 -0.54 -30.73 -19.86
CA THR A 615 0.19 -31.56 -18.90
C THR A 615 -0.76 -32.06 -17.81
N ALA A 616 -0.62 -33.33 -17.42
CA ALA A 616 -1.43 -33.96 -16.38
C ALA A 616 -1.39 -33.17 -15.06
N LEU A 617 -2.52 -32.98 -14.39
CA LEU A 617 -2.60 -32.25 -13.13
C LEU A 617 -1.77 -32.92 -12.02
N GLU A 618 -1.57 -34.23 -12.08
CA GLU A 618 -0.71 -34.99 -11.17
C GLU A 618 0.75 -34.53 -11.21
N GLU A 619 1.19 -33.96 -12.33
CA GLU A 619 2.55 -33.43 -12.50
C GLU A 619 2.63 -31.98 -12.03
N VAL A 620 1.65 -31.14 -12.41
CA VAL A 620 1.74 -29.68 -12.21
C VAL A 620 1.10 -29.18 -10.92
N MET A 621 0.12 -29.92 -10.38
CA MET A 621 -0.64 -29.60 -9.17
C MET A 621 -0.91 -30.86 -8.32
N PRO A 622 0.14 -31.61 -7.90
CA PRO A 622 -0.02 -32.91 -7.23
C PRO A 622 -0.83 -32.81 -5.93
N ASP A 623 -0.67 -31.73 -5.17
CA ASP A 623 -1.40 -31.54 -3.90
C ASP A 623 -2.91 -31.39 -4.12
N LEU A 624 -3.33 -30.75 -5.23
CA LEU A 624 -4.74 -30.61 -5.60
C LEU A 624 -5.35 -31.98 -5.94
N VAL A 625 -4.64 -32.78 -6.74
CA VAL A 625 -5.12 -34.12 -7.13
C VAL A 625 -5.13 -35.06 -5.93
N ALA A 626 -4.12 -34.99 -5.06
CA ALA A 626 -4.08 -35.79 -3.84
C ALA A 626 -5.23 -35.46 -2.89
N ALA A 627 -5.65 -34.19 -2.82
CA ALA A 627 -6.78 -33.78 -2.00
C ALA A 627 -8.14 -34.17 -2.60
N TYR A 628 -8.28 -34.17 -3.94
CA TYR A 628 -9.55 -34.40 -4.63
C TYR A 628 -9.41 -35.32 -5.86
N PRO A 629 -9.00 -36.59 -5.68
CA PRO A 629 -8.70 -37.50 -6.79
C PRO A 629 -9.92 -37.74 -7.69
N ASP A 630 -11.12 -37.94 -7.08
CA ASP A 630 -12.37 -38.16 -7.82
C ASP A 630 -12.74 -37.01 -8.78
N SER A 631 -12.22 -35.79 -8.54
CA SER A 631 -12.53 -34.61 -9.34
C SER A 631 -11.50 -34.34 -10.45
N TYR A 632 -10.24 -34.74 -10.24
CA TYR A 632 -9.09 -34.25 -11.01
C TYR A 632 -8.18 -35.34 -11.60
N GLU A 633 -8.27 -36.60 -11.15
CA GLU A 633 -7.43 -37.69 -11.68
C GLU A 633 -7.63 -37.87 -13.19
N GLY A 634 -6.53 -37.95 -13.93
CA GLY A 634 -6.50 -38.14 -15.39
C GLY A 634 -6.82 -36.90 -16.22
N LEU A 635 -7.01 -35.73 -15.61
CA LEU A 635 -7.20 -34.47 -16.34
C LEU A 635 -5.86 -33.78 -16.64
N GLY A 636 -5.79 -33.12 -17.79
CA GLY A 636 -4.74 -32.15 -18.04
C GLY A 636 -5.12 -30.73 -17.63
N LEU A 637 -4.12 -29.85 -17.59
CA LEU A 637 -4.29 -28.45 -17.19
C LEU A 637 -5.24 -27.66 -18.11
N GLN A 638 -5.22 -27.92 -19.43
CA GLN A 638 -6.12 -27.29 -20.40
C GLN A 638 -7.55 -27.80 -20.23
N ASP A 639 -7.73 -29.10 -19.94
CA ASP A 639 -9.04 -29.69 -19.70
C ASP A 639 -9.73 -29.03 -18.50
N LEU A 640 -8.99 -28.82 -17.40
CA LEU A 640 -9.51 -28.15 -16.21
C LEU A 640 -9.89 -26.69 -16.50
N ALA A 641 -9.03 -25.94 -17.18
CA ALA A 641 -9.33 -24.56 -17.58
C ALA A 641 -10.61 -24.46 -18.43
N GLN A 642 -10.77 -25.34 -19.42
CA GLN A 642 -11.98 -25.34 -20.26
C GLN A 642 -13.22 -25.70 -19.44
N ARG A 643 -13.15 -26.69 -18.55
CA ARG A 643 -14.25 -27.03 -17.63
C ARG A 643 -14.66 -25.83 -16.77
N MET A 644 -13.69 -25.13 -16.18
CA MET A 644 -13.95 -23.93 -15.36
C MET A 644 -14.55 -22.79 -16.19
N HIS A 645 -14.05 -22.58 -17.41
CA HIS A 645 -14.57 -21.57 -18.34
C HIS A 645 -16.02 -21.85 -18.72
N ASP A 646 -16.32 -23.08 -19.13
CA ASP A 646 -17.67 -23.52 -19.50
C ASP A 646 -18.66 -23.34 -18.34
N GLU A 647 -18.23 -23.58 -17.10
CA GLU A 647 -19.06 -23.37 -15.92
C GLU A 647 -19.33 -21.88 -15.66
N ILE A 648 -18.32 -21.01 -15.80
CA ILE A 648 -18.50 -19.55 -15.69
C ILE A 648 -19.51 -19.05 -16.74
N VAL A 649 -19.44 -19.58 -17.95
CA VAL A 649 -20.39 -19.27 -19.04
C VAL A 649 -21.79 -19.79 -18.71
N ARG A 650 -21.91 -21.07 -18.33
CA ARG A 650 -23.18 -21.76 -18.07
C ARG A 650 -23.96 -21.15 -16.89
N SER A 651 -23.26 -20.87 -15.79
CA SER A 651 -23.86 -20.25 -14.59
C SER A 651 -24.21 -18.77 -14.80
N GLY A 652 -23.60 -18.12 -15.80
CA GLY A 652 -23.73 -16.69 -16.03
C GLY A 652 -23.06 -15.85 -14.93
N LEU A 653 -22.02 -16.39 -14.28
CA LEU A 653 -21.36 -15.80 -13.11
C LEU A 653 -20.98 -14.32 -13.33
N LEU A 654 -20.31 -14.00 -14.44
CA LEU A 654 -19.92 -12.61 -14.75
C LEU A 654 -21.12 -11.68 -14.97
N ARG A 655 -22.15 -12.15 -15.68
CA ARG A 655 -23.36 -11.37 -15.93
C ARG A 655 -24.12 -11.08 -14.64
N ASN A 656 -24.20 -12.08 -13.75
CA ASN A 656 -24.87 -11.93 -12.47
C ASN A 656 -24.05 -11.03 -11.54
N MET A 657 -22.72 -11.15 -11.54
CA MET A 657 -21.82 -10.26 -10.80
C MET A 657 -22.02 -8.80 -11.19
N ASP A 658 -21.97 -8.47 -12.49
CA ASP A 658 -22.14 -7.08 -12.97
C ASP A 658 -23.49 -6.47 -12.53
N LYS A 659 -24.58 -7.23 -12.70
CA LYS A 659 -25.91 -6.82 -12.26
C LYS A 659 -26.01 -6.69 -10.74
N ALA A 660 -25.46 -7.64 -9.99
CA ALA A 660 -25.54 -7.71 -8.54
C ALA A 660 -24.91 -6.47 -7.88
N PHE A 661 -23.80 -5.97 -8.43
CA PHE A 661 -23.13 -4.78 -7.90
C PHE A 661 -23.60 -3.45 -8.51
N THR A 662 -24.48 -3.49 -9.50
CA THR A 662 -25.17 -2.29 -10.04
C THR A 662 -26.50 -2.03 -9.32
N LEU A 663 -27.07 -3.07 -8.70
CA LEU A 663 -28.31 -2.99 -7.94
C LEU A 663 -28.01 -2.75 -6.46
N LEU A 664 -28.68 -1.77 -5.85
CA LEU A 664 -28.60 -1.55 -4.42
C LEU A 664 -29.72 -2.33 -3.69
N PRO A 665 -29.39 -3.21 -2.73
CA PRO A 665 -30.38 -3.86 -1.86
C PRO A 665 -31.33 -2.86 -1.17
N ASP A 666 -32.50 -3.33 -0.75
CA ASP A 666 -33.49 -2.50 -0.05
C ASP A 666 -33.09 -2.28 1.41
N PRO A 667 -32.93 -1.02 1.86
CA PRO A 667 -32.64 -0.74 3.25
C PRO A 667 -33.89 -0.92 4.12
N VAL A 668 -33.93 -1.97 4.94
CA VAL A 668 -35.05 -2.30 5.82
C VAL A 668 -34.85 -1.75 7.24
N SER A 669 -33.61 -1.80 7.75
CA SER A 669 -33.26 -1.26 9.06
C SER A 669 -31.83 -0.73 9.08
N THR A 670 -31.52 0.17 10.01
CA THR A 670 -30.15 0.69 10.17
C THR A 670 -29.19 -0.42 10.61
N PRO A 671 -27.87 -0.31 10.28
CA PRO A 671 -26.87 -1.29 10.71
C PRO A 671 -26.90 -1.54 12.24
N ARG A 672 -27.06 -0.47 13.03
CA ARG A 672 -27.16 -0.55 14.50
C ARG A 672 -28.38 -1.32 14.98
N ALA A 673 -29.56 -1.06 14.40
CA ALA A 673 -30.78 -1.76 14.76
C ALA A 673 -30.70 -3.25 14.40
N THR A 674 -30.11 -3.57 13.25
CA THR A 674 -29.87 -4.96 12.83
C THR A 674 -28.88 -5.66 13.75
N TYR A 675 -27.76 -5.02 14.07
CA TYR A 675 -26.78 -5.57 15.00
C TYR A 675 -27.36 -5.84 16.39
N ALA A 676 -28.25 -4.97 16.88
CA ALA A 676 -28.96 -5.20 18.12
C ALA A 676 -29.85 -6.47 18.07
N LYS A 677 -30.42 -6.83 16.91
CA LYS A 677 -31.14 -8.10 16.74
C LYS A 677 -30.19 -9.30 16.73
N LEU A 678 -29.03 -9.17 16.08
CA LEU A 678 -27.96 -10.18 16.08
C LEU A 678 -27.50 -10.50 17.52
N VAL A 679 -27.16 -9.47 18.30
CA VAL A 679 -26.71 -9.61 19.70
C VAL A 679 -27.78 -10.27 20.59
N LYS A 680 -29.07 -10.01 20.33
CA LYS A 680 -30.18 -10.63 21.07
C LYS A 680 -30.51 -12.06 20.62
N GLY A 681 -29.82 -12.62 19.64
CA GLY A 681 -30.12 -13.94 19.07
C GLY A 681 -31.41 -13.98 18.24
N ASN A 682 -31.91 -12.81 17.80
CA ASN A 682 -33.10 -12.70 16.94
C ASN A 682 -32.73 -12.87 15.45
N VAL A 683 -31.86 -13.85 15.19
CA VAL A 683 -31.36 -14.19 13.86
C VAL A 683 -31.46 -15.69 13.64
N GLU A 684 -31.57 -16.09 12.39
CA GLU A 684 -31.53 -17.48 11.97
C GLU A 684 -30.66 -17.61 10.74
N GLN A 685 -30.20 -18.82 10.47
CA GLN A 685 -29.39 -19.12 9.32
C GLN A 685 -30.26 -19.79 8.25
N ILE A 686 -30.20 -19.27 7.03
CA ILE A 686 -30.95 -19.81 5.88
C ILE A 686 -30.01 -20.05 4.71
N ALA A 687 -30.43 -20.90 3.77
CA ALA A 687 -29.72 -21.07 2.52
C ALA A 687 -29.85 -19.81 1.65
N VAL A 688 -28.81 -19.49 0.86
CA VAL A 688 -28.82 -18.32 -0.04
C VAL A 688 -29.98 -18.34 -1.02
N ARG A 689 -30.40 -19.53 -1.49
CA ARG A 689 -31.57 -19.69 -2.38
C ARG A 689 -32.88 -19.17 -1.78
N ASP A 690 -32.97 -19.08 -0.46
CA ASP A 690 -34.15 -18.65 0.30
C ASP A 690 -34.04 -17.19 0.79
N LEU A 691 -33.05 -16.42 0.31
CA LEU A 691 -32.70 -15.08 0.78
C LEU A 691 -33.67 -13.98 0.35
N GLN A 692 -34.53 -14.24 -0.63
CA GLN A 692 -35.44 -13.22 -1.16
C GLN A 692 -36.35 -12.67 -0.06
N ASP A 693 -36.45 -11.34 0.01
CA ASP A 693 -37.24 -10.59 1.00
C ASP A 693 -36.81 -10.80 2.47
N ARG A 694 -35.68 -11.50 2.71
CA ARG A 694 -35.07 -11.69 4.03
C ARG A 694 -34.03 -10.61 4.30
N THR A 695 -34.04 -10.07 5.51
CA THR A 695 -33.07 -9.03 5.92
C THR A 695 -31.78 -9.67 6.42
N VAL A 696 -30.65 -9.42 5.76
CA VAL A 696 -29.35 -9.94 6.22
C VAL A 696 -28.96 -9.33 7.56
N ALA A 697 -28.45 -10.16 8.47
CA ALA A 697 -28.02 -9.74 9.80
C ALA A 697 -26.52 -9.42 9.87
N VAL A 698 -25.77 -9.85 8.85
CA VAL A 698 -24.32 -9.68 8.71
C VAL A 698 -24.00 -9.07 7.36
N GLN A 699 -22.81 -8.50 7.23
CA GLN A 699 -22.31 -8.01 5.96
C GLN A 699 -21.95 -9.20 5.06
N VAL A 700 -22.35 -9.15 3.80
CA VAL A 700 -22.04 -10.18 2.79
C VAL A 700 -21.05 -9.58 1.80
N VAL A 701 -19.82 -10.10 1.79
CA VAL A 701 -18.71 -9.63 0.95
C VAL A 701 -18.14 -10.82 0.18
N PRO A 702 -18.60 -11.06 -1.05
CA PRO A 702 -18.02 -12.11 -1.89
C PRO A 702 -16.68 -11.69 -2.47
N TYR A 703 -15.74 -12.64 -2.58
CA TYR A 703 -14.49 -12.47 -3.32
C TYR A 703 -14.49 -13.38 -4.55
N PRO A 704 -14.32 -12.82 -5.76
CA PRO A 704 -14.22 -11.40 -6.11
C PRO A 704 -15.56 -10.65 -5.98
N PRO A 705 -15.59 -9.29 -6.00
CA PRO A 705 -14.45 -8.37 -6.05
C PRO A 705 -13.95 -7.98 -4.65
N GLY A 706 -14.51 -8.54 -3.58
CA GLY A 706 -14.10 -8.21 -2.21
C GLY A 706 -14.68 -6.91 -1.67
N ILE A 707 -15.85 -6.50 -2.19
CA ILE A 707 -16.59 -5.31 -1.74
C ILE A 707 -17.97 -5.72 -1.23
N PRO A 708 -18.60 -4.93 -0.33
CA PRO A 708 -19.89 -5.30 0.23
C PRO A 708 -20.99 -5.40 -0.82
N LEU A 709 -21.49 -6.61 -1.02
CA LEU A 709 -22.67 -6.87 -1.84
C LEU A 709 -23.93 -6.48 -1.07
N MET A 710 -24.03 -6.95 0.18
CA MET A 710 -25.11 -6.60 1.10
C MET A 710 -24.57 -6.15 2.45
N MET A 711 -25.25 -5.18 3.05
CA MET A 711 -24.97 -4.65 4.38
C MET A 711 -26.02 -5.14 5.39
N PRO A 712 -25.67 -5.29 6.68
CA PRO A 712 -26.64 -5.62 7.71
C PRO A 712 -27.85 -4.66 7.68
N GLY A 713 -29.05 -5.23 7.64
CA GLY A 713 -30.29 -4.45 7.58
C GLY A 713 -30.85 -4.26 6.17
N GLU A 714 -30.19 -4.81 5.16
CA GLU A 714 -30.68 -4.83 3.78
C GLU A 714 -31.40 -6.13 3.43
N ALA A 715 -32.32 -6.06 2.47
CA ALA A 715 -33.02 -7.22 1.89
C ALA A 715 -32.96 -7.17 0.36
N VAL A 716 -33.19 -8.32 -0.29
CA VAL A 716 -33.26 -8.42 -1.75
C VAL A 716 -34.70 -8.64 -2.18
N GLY A 717 -35.32 -7.61 -2.76
CA GLY A 717 -36.62 -7.73 -3.42
C GLY A 717 -36.57 -8.55 -4.71
N ALA A 718 -37.75 -8.93 -5.22
CA ALA A 718 -37.88 -9.75 -6.44
C ALA A 718 -37.25 -9.11 -7.70
N ASP A 719 -37.24 -7.78 -7.79
CA ASP A 719 -36.63 -7.01 -8.88
C ASP A 719 -35.08 -7.02 -8.83
N LYS A 720 -34.49 -7.47 -7.71
CA LYS A 720 -33.04 -7.49 -7.46
C LYS A 720 -32.47 -8.89 -7.36
N ARG A 721 -33.19 -9.88 -7.90
CA ARG A 721 -32.84 -11.31 -7.87
C ARG A 721 -31.42 -11.64 -8.33
N ALA A 722 -30.83 -10.83 -9.20
CA ALA A 722 -29.45 -10.99 -9.68
C ALA A 722 -28.40 -11.05 -8.55
N ILE A 723 -28.67 -10.42 -7.40
CA ILE A 723 -27.81 -10.48 -6.20
C ILE A 723 -27.74 -11.91 -5.66
N ILE A 724 -28.89 -12.59 -5.56
CA ILE A 724 -28.99 -13.99 -5.12
C ILE A 724 -28.39 -14.91 -6.20
N ASP A 725 -28.73 -14.67 -7.47
CA ASP A 725 -28.25 -15.50 -8.58
C ASP A 725 -26.73 -15.44 -8.74
N TYR A 726 -26.09 -14.34 -8.34
CA TYR A 726 -24.64 -14.24 -8.29
C TYR A 726 -24.05 -15.14 -7.20
N LEU A 727 -24.57 -15.08 -5.98
CA LEU A 727 -24.12 -15.94 -4.88
C LEU A 727 -24.36 -17.43 -5.19
N LEU A 728 -25.48 -17.76 -5.85
CA LEU A 728 -25.76 -19.13 -6.29
C LEU A 728 -24.83 -19.59 -7.42
N ALA A 729 -24.42 -18.70 -8.32
CA ALA A 729 -23.41 -19.03 -9.33
C ALA A 729 -22.04 -19.32 -8.71
N MET A 730 -21.68 -18.60 -7.63
CA MET A 730 -20.46 -18.88 -6.87
C MET A 730 -20.56 -20.22 -6.11
N GLU A 731 -21.68 -20.46 -5.41
CA GLU A 731 -21.95 -21.76 -4.75
C GLU A 731 -21.80 -22.92 -5.75
N GLN A 732 -22.40 -22.78 -6.94
CA GLN A 732 -22.32 -23.79 -7.98
C GLN A 732 -20.90 -24.00 -8.50
N PHE A 733 -20.10 -22.93 -8.62
CA PHE A 733 -18.70 -23.04 -9.02
C PHE A 733 -17.89 -23.80 -7.97
N ASP A 734 -18.05 -23.48 -6.69
CA ASP A 734 -17.36 -24.15 -5.59
C ASP A 734 -17.70 -25.64 -5.49
N VAL A 735 -18.98 -25.99 -5.75
CA VAL A 735 -19.41 -27.39 -5.85
C VAL A 735 -18.68 -28.12 -6.97
N CYS A 736 -18.46 -27.46 -8.11
CA CYS A 736 -17.85 -28.07 -9.30
C CYS A 736 -16.32 -28.19 -9.21
N PHE A 737 -15.66 -27.33 -8.43
CA PHE A 737 -14.21 -27.19 -8.41
C PHE A 737 -13.65 -27.12 -6.97
N PRO A 738 -13.64 -28.24 -6.24
CA PRO A 738 -13.07 -28.29 -4.89
C PRO A 738 -11.57 -27.95 -4.89
N GLY A 739 -11.11 -27.10 -3.97
CA GLY A 739 -9.76 -26.51 -3.99
C GLY A 739 -9.70 -25.15 -4.70
N PHE A 740 -10.79 -24.72 -5.33
CA PHE A 740 -10.95 -23.38 -5.92
C PHE A 740 -12.14 -22.63 -5.31
N GLU A 741 -12.52 -22.95 -4.08
CA GLU A 741 -13.65 -22.30 -3.42
C GLU A 741 -13.42 -20.80 -3.26
N HIS A 742 -14.50 -20.03 -3.44
CA HIS A 742 -14.47 -18.60 -3.21
C HIS A 742 -14.41 -18.29 -1.71
N ASP A 743 -13.60 -17.31 -1.33
CA ASP A 743 -13.60 -16.77 0.04
C ASP A 743 -14.73 -15.74 0.16
N ASN A 744 -15.72 -16.01 1.00
CA ASN A 744 -16.90 -15.16 1.13
C ASN A 744 -17.09 -14.76 2.60
N HIS A 745 -16.98 -13.48 2.91
CA HIS A 745 -17.29 -13.03 4.26
C HIS A 745 -18.81 -12.92 4.45
N GLY A 746 -19.29 -13.42 5.59
CA GLY A 746 -20.71 -13.40 5.96
C GLY A 746 -21.52 -14.56 5.37
N ILE A 747 -20.88 -15.44 4.60
CA ILE A 747 -21.45 -16.70 4.11
C ILE A 747 -20.77 -17.84 4.85
N GLU A 748 -21.56 -18.73 5.44
CA GLU A 748 -21.09 -19.99 6.00
C GLU A 748 -21.35 -21.11 5.02
N ILE A 749 -20.37 -22.00 4.88
CA ILE A 749 -20.45 -23.16 4.01
C ILE A 749 -20.88 -24.37 4.84
N GLU A 750 -22.06 -24.90 4.56
CA GLU A 750 -22.50 -26.19 5.10
C GLU A 750 -22.21 -27.29 4.09
N ARG A 751 -21.62 -28.40 4.56
CA ARG A 751 -21.39 -29.61 3.76
C ARG A 751 -22.25 -30.74 4.30
N ASP A 752 -23.01 -31.38 3.43
CA ASP A 752 -23.80 -32.56 3.80
C ASP A 752 -22.95 -33.85 3.84
N ALA A 753 -23.56 -34.97 4.22
CA ALA A 753 -22.90 -36.27 4.32
C ALA A 753 -22.38 -36.83 2.97
N HIS A 754 -22.77 -36.23 1.86
CA HIS A 754 -22.34 -36.55 0.50
C HIS A 754 -21.41 -35.48 -0.09
N HIS A 755 -20.83 -34.61 0.76
CA HIS A 755 -20.00 -33.47 0.37
C HIS A 755 -20.73 -32.40 -0.47
N GLY A 756 -22.05 -32.42 -0.51
CA GLY A 756 -22.85 -31.36 -1.12
C GLY A 756 -22.65 -30.05 -0.37
N LEU A 757 -22.25 -29.00 -1.09
CA LEU A 757 -21.95 -27.69 -0.55
C LEU A 757 -23.18 -26.77 -0.65
N THR A 758 -23.53 -26.07 0.42
CA THR A 758 -24.57 -25.04 0.41
C THR A 758 -24.11 -23.80 1.16
N TYR A 759 -24.27 -22.64 0.54
CA TYR A 759 -24.06 -21.34 1.14
C TYR A 759 -25.23 -20.97 2.03
N LYS A 760 -24.90 -20.57 3.26
CA LYS A 760 -25.84 -20.12 4.26
C LYS A 760 -25.48 -18.73 4.77
N VAL A 761 -26.48 -17.93 5.10
CA VAL A 761 -26.31 -16.56 5.60
C VAL A 761 -27.21 -16.32 6.80
N TYR A 762 -26.72 -15.54 7.77
CA TYR A 762 -27.54 -15.09 8.88
C TYR A 762 -28.47 -13.98 8.45
N VAL A 763 -29.76 -14.17 8.72
CA VAL A 763 -30.83 -13.21 8.50
C VAL A 763 -31.56 -12.93 9.79
N VAL A 764 -32.24 -11.79 9.85
CA VAL A 764 -33.16 -11.47 10.93
C VAL A 764 -34.38 -12.41 10.87
N LYS A 765 -34.78 -12.96 12.03
CA LYS A 765 -36.02 -13.75 12.14
C LYS A 765 -37.22 -12.86 11.78
N GLN A 766 -38.09 -13.38 10.91
CA GLN A 766 -39.32 -12.70 10.48
C GLN A 766 -40.56 -13.40 11.06
#